data_AF-A0A4S2AFJ1-F1
#
_entry.id   AF-A0A4S2AFJ1-F1
#
_cell.length_a   1.000
_cell.length_b   1.000
_cell.length_c   1.000
_cell.angle_alpha   90.00
_cell.angle_beta   90.00
_cell.angle_gamma   90.00
#
_symmetry.space_group_name_H-M   'P 1'
#
loop_
_entity.id
_entity.type
_entity.pdbx_description
1 polymer ?
#
loop_
_entity_poly.entity_id
_entity_poly.type
_entity_poly.pdbx_seq_one_letter_code
_entity_poly.pdbx_strand_id
1 'polypeptide(L)'
;MTVRTGLSFMRKILNKRRREMMKRRIFAVLLAACVMAGSVLPAAGTLQARAEGETTDVTQGLTGRWSFDGTDRLANEVSGSALAMTKAGNGVELKNGEGVSGGCAYFSKQADSYLKVGSVMNAAQDDFTIAAWVKYDSDAFASGSNVNLFQQTSDISQGAGASGRTILLLNGSKQYSTFLSGKDGWGNTDAVELGRWMHVAVTSDHTSKTMTVYVNGVQAKTNTLPEDNANRVYDGMTDLLVGAHKNPQATSAMKGFVDELCIYDRVVEADVVAALYEEHAVVRELEELQKAIQRAETVSGGSETAASALAQKLEAAREMLAAASAGVQEVQDMIGELEAAVRECQLSAVIHIQVNPAEEKREIADAMFGVNHRFANNAYHTWDVENGKICDSFNEYVKEAGFGSIRYPGGTVANLYDWKKAIGDPEERVATIHGSTYAPVQANFGVDEAMGWIYDDLGSEAIWVYGMGQGNVKDALELFEYLNAEVGEDPDGDGVDWAAVRAANGHPEPYGVTRFEIGNEIGKWGQNYWLTGKTGGSYAQMADAYVNGGEVSFTNQPAVKLDDWRDGAKNGDGTPNQKRYARYHPVIEGSASVTVGGASWAIVDTLEGQGQANVCTFDYETGEIAFGDGTDGNIPASNQAVNVTYRSKQDGFNDYYDALKELAEKMGMEIGVYSCMEETAAVNLHNESGKYDGIVIHPYSETNSNNGGYLKVEDDDPEFYEKMLGRSLQYNITRVQALSDKLLPGKIPVLSEFGVYSHNNQYSRSLGHGIYIANEMIDYIEMGTPYINKHCLVDEPYGADAVGNGSQAVIQVLRPNVTEIDNNNQKVSELSFVPTPSAKVFSVFNNMTGDMQIGLDIPDNAGYYTFTNTNSQKGQVGDFEVQAVKALASKDRDGSLYITVVNNRKDDETAVDIAVDGKSLKGAEIEKWCLTSEDAYDVNTTANPDYVDVEKTKFTNTEENLSSLLAPHSVTAFRIPPEIVIKAASSEGGKAAVSHTSVWTGTEVTFTAEAEEGYDFKGWYRGEELVSVELAYKCIVTEAVELQARFVKKSATVPPENPGTNPGKPEQPERPGQSEVKPPENVSPPAKPPVVKAAAPKSVKAKKTSKGIKLTWKKVKGASGYVIYRSYKKAKGYKKIATIKKGTKKLYLDKKAKKGKVCYYKIKSYVKLGKKTTYSPYSKRVSRKR
;
A
#
# COMPACT_ATOMS: atom_id res chain seq x y z
N MET A 1 22.42 4.87 -48.05
CA MET A 1 21.38 3.96 -48.61
C MET A 1 20.06 4.02 -47.81
N THR A 2 19.83 5.09 -47.05
CA THR A 2 19.07 5.02 -45.77
C THR A 2 17.65 5.57 -45.84
N VAL A 3 17.23 6.14 -46.98
CA VAL A 3 15.92 6.80 -47.14
C VAL A 3 14.83 5.80 -47.58
N ARG A 4 15.18 4.70 -48.27
CA ARG A 4 14.22 3.68 -48.73
C ARG A 4 13.64 2.84 -47.59
N THR A 5 14.39 2.61 -46.51
CA THR A 5 13.90 1.88 -45.32
C THR A 5 12.87 2.71 -44.54
N GLY A 6 13.13 4.01 -44.32
CA GLY A 6 12.20 4.91 -43.63
C GLY A 6 10.81 4.99 -44.30
N LEU A 7 10.77 5.20 -45.62
CA LEU A 7 9.49 5.20 -46.35
C LEU A 7 8.79 3.82 -46.35
N SER A 8 9.54 2.72 -46.30
CA SER A 8 8.96 1.37 -46.17
C SER A 8 8.30 1.17 -44.80
N PHE A 9 8.96 1.63 -43.73
CA PHE A 9 8.43 1.56 -42.37
C PHE A 9 7.20 2.46 -42.19
N MET A 10 7.24 3.71 -42.67
CA MET A 10 6.07 4.58 -42.70
C MET A 10 4.93 4.02 -43.55
N ARG A 11 5.21 3.40 -44.71
CA ARG A 11 4.17 2.69 -45.49
C ARG A 11 3.61 1.49 -44.75
N LYS A 12 4.40 0.73 -44.00
CA LYS A 12 3.90 -0.35 -43.12
C LYS A 12 2.98 0.20 -42.02
N ILE A 13 3.36 1.28 -41.34
CA ILE A 13 2.53 1.91 -40.29
C ILE A 13 1.25 2.53 -40.87
N LEU A 14 1.34 3.27 -41.98
CA LEU A 14 0.17 3.84 -42.66
C LEU A 14 -0.75 2.75 -43.22
N ASN A 15 -0.21 1.62 -43.68
CA ASN A 15 -1.02 0.47 -44.09
C ASN A 15 -1.57 -0.32 -42.89
N LYS A 16 -0.89 -0.39 -41.74
CA LYS A 16 -1.45 -0.96 -40.50
C LYS A 16 -2.60 -0.09 -40.00
N ARG A 17 -2.40 1.22 -39.86
CA ARG A 17 -3.45 2.19 -39.50
C ARG A 17 -4.57 2.28 -40.55
N ARG A 18 -4.30 2.11 -41.84
CA ARG A 18 -5.36 1.93 -42.85
C ARG A 18 -6.09 0.61 -42.72
N ARG A 19 -5.42 -0.51 -42.40
CA ARG A 19 -6.07 -1.80 -42.13
C ARG A 19 -6.85 -1.78 -40.82
N GLU A 20 -6.42 -1.05 -39.80
CA GLU A 20 -7.16 -0.84 -38.55
C GLU A 20 -8.33 0.11 -38.73
N MET A 21 -8.19 1.23 -39.45
CA MET A 21 -9.34 2.08 -39.84
C MET A 21 -10.27 1.38 -40.83
N MET A 22 -9.79 0.47 -41.68
CA MET A 22 -10.62 -0.33 -42.57
C MET A 22 -11.28 -1.49 -41.83
N LYS A 23 -10.62 -2.13 -40.85
CA LYS A 23 -11.26 -3.05 -39.90
C LYS A 23 -12.32 -2.32 -39.08
N ARG A 24 -12.02 -1.17 -38.46
CA ARG A 24 -12.99 -0.35 -37.73
C ARG A 24 -14.11 0.20 -38.62
N ARG A 25 -13.87 0.47 -39.92
CA ARG A 25 -14.93 0.81 -40.88
C ARG A 25 -15.72 -0.40 -41.37
N ILE A 26 -15.13 -1.58 -41.46
CA ILE A 26 -15.87 -2.83 -41.73
C ILE A 26 -16.71 -3.20 -40.51
N PHE A 27 -16.19 -3.05 -39.28
CA PHE A 27 -16.95 -3.16 -38.04
C PHE A 27 -18.05 -2.09 -37.96
N ALA A 28 -17.79 -0.83 -38.32
CA ALA A 28 -18.82 0.21 -38.34
C ALA A 28 -19.86 0.02 -39.47
N VAL A 29 -19.49 -0.63 -40.57
CA VAL A 29 -20.43 -1.01 -41.66
C VAL A 29 -21.20 -2.28 -41.32
N LEU A 30 -20.64 -3.21 -40.54
CA LEU A 30 -21.35 -4.33 -39.94
C LEU A 30 -22.30 -3.85 -38.84
N LEU A 31 -21.87 -2.97 -37.94
CA LEU A 31 -22.76 -2.26 -37.00
C LEU A 31 -23.87 -1.53 -37.77
N ALA A 32 -23.56 -0.79 -38.85
CA ALA A 32 -24.59 -0.13 -39.65
C ALA A 32 -25.50 -1.11 -40.40
N ALA A 33 -25.03 -2.30 -40.79
CA ALA A 33 -25.84 -3.34 -41.39
C ALA A 33 -26.78 -4.00 -40.37
N CYS A 34 -26.32 -4.25 -39.14
CA CYS A 34 -27.16 -4.75 -38.05
C CYS A 34 -28.15 -3.67 -37.55
N VAL A 35 -27.71 -2.42 -37.40
CA VAL A 35 -28.56 -1.29 -36.98
C VAL A 35 -29.60 -0.94 -38.04
N MET A 36 -29.31 -1.08 -39.34
CA MET A 36 -30.31 -0.96 -40.41
C MET A 36 -31.04 -2.28 -40.76
N ALA A 37 -30.79 -3.36 -40.01
CA ALA A 37 -31.67 -4.53 -39.93
C ALA A 37 -32.66 -4.43 -38.75
N GLY A 38 -32.52 -3.42 -37.87
CA GLY A 38 -33.45 -3.13 -36.76
C GLY A 38 -34.83 -2.60 -37.20
N SER A 39 -35.16 -2.62 -38.49
CA SER A 39 -36.47 -2.23 -39.01
C SER A 39 -37.43 -3.43 -39.05
N VAL A 40 -38.18 -3.62 -37.96
CA VAL A 40 -39.29 -4.60 -37.85
C VAL A 40 -38.84 -6.05 -38.07
N LEU A 41 -38.38 -6.68 -36.98
CA LEU A 41 -38.80 -8.06 -36.74
C LEU A 41 -40.34 -8.07 -36.67
N PRO A 42 -41.05 -8.86 -37.47
CA PRO A 42 -42.50 -8.97 -37.33
C PRO A 42 -42.81 -9.74 -36.05
N ALA A 43 -43.28 -9.06 -35.01
CA ALA A 43 -43.81 -9.68 -33.78
C ALA A 43 -45.18 -10.36 -34.00
N ALA A 44 -45.35 -10.99 -35.17
CA ALA A 44 -46.60 -11.53 -35.68
C ALA A 44 -46.32 -12.62 -36.74
N GLY A 45 -45.93 -13.81 -36.28
CA GLY A 45 -45.85 -15.01 -37.11
C GLY A 45 -44.63 -15.90 -36.83
N THR A 46 -44.83 -17.22 -36.94
CA THR A 46 -43.79 -18.27 -36.93
C THR A 46 -43.03 -18.53 -35.62
N LEU A 47 -43.73 -18.48 -34.48
CA LEU A 47 -43.61 -19.63 -33.57
C LEU A 47 -44.31 -20.82 -34.26
N GLN A 48 -43.55 -21.83 -34.69
CA GLN A 48 -44.13 -23.05 -35.25
C GLN A 48 -43.31 -24.29 -34.84
N ALA A 49 -43.98 -25.20 -34.11
CA ALA A 49 -43.54 -26.55 -33.78
C ALA A 49 -42.25 -26.70 -32.92
N ARG A 50 -42.32 -26.33 -31.63
CA ARG A 50 -41.86 -27.26 -30.58
C ARG A 50 -42.96 -28.34 -30.44
N ALA A 51 -42.60 -29.56 -30.01
CA ALA A 51 -43.45 -30.74 -30.15
C ALA A 51 -44.77 -30.69 -29.34
N GLU A 52 -45.75 -31.51 -29.74
CA GLU A 52 -47.10 -31.60 -29.16
C GLU A 52 -47.09 -32.07 -27.68
N GLY A 53 -46.87 -31.13 -26.75
CA GLY A 53 -47.40 -31.17 -25.40
C GLY A 53 -48.63 -30.27 -25.28
N GLU A 54 -49.41 -30.41 -24.21
CA GLU A 54 -50.53 -29.50 -23.93
C GLU A 54 -50.00 -28.09 -23.68
N THR A 55 -50.42 -27.11 -24.48
CA THR A 55 -50.05 -25.70 -24.27
C THR A 55 -50.81 -25.15 -23.08
N THR A 56 -50.13 -24.98 -21.95
CA THR A 56 -50.69 -24.40 -20.71
C THR A 56 -51.39 -23.07 -20.98
N ASP A 57 -52.70 -23.01 -20.68
CA ASP A 57 -53.52 -21.81 -20.89
C ASP A 57 -53.30 -20.79 -19.75
N VAL A 58 -52.36 -19.88 -19.98
CA VAL A 58 -52.06 -18.75 -19.09
C VAL A 58 -53.20 -17.72 -18.98
N THR A 59 -54.27 -17.82 -19.77
CA THR A 59 -55.40 -16.86 -19.74
C THR A 59 -56.54 -17.28 -18.81
N GLN A 60 -56.62 -18.56 -18.43
CA GLN A 60 -57.67 -19.06 -17.55
C GLN A 60 -57.58 -18.40 -16.15
N GLY A 61 -58.64 -17.68 -15.75
CA GLY A 61 -58.72 -16.94 -14.49
C GLY A 61 -57.92 -15.63 -14.46
N LEU A 62 -57.34 -15.20 -15.58
CA LEU A 62 -56.62 -13.93 -15.67
C LEU A 62 -57.62 -12.76 -15.65
N THR A 63 -57.55 -11.88 -14.65
CA THR A 63 -58.45 -10.73 -14.48
C THR A 63 -57.76 -9.39 -14.70
N GLY A 64 -56.42 -9.34 -14.67
CA GLY A 64 -55.66 -8.17 -15.12
C GLY A 64 -54.32 -8.54 -15.73
N ARG A 65 -53.94 -7.90 -16.84
CA ARG A 65 -52.58 -7.92 -17.41
C ARG A 65 -52.17 -6.50 -17.81
N TRP A 66 -50.92 -6.14 -17.50
CA TRP A 66 -50.28 -4.88 -17.87
C TRP A 66 -48.81 -5.12 -18.26
N SER A 67 -48.53 -5.15 -19.56
CA SER A 67 -47.18 -5.07 -20.17
C SER A 67 -46.55 -3.67 -20.11
N PHE A 68 -47.32 -2.66 -19.65
CA PHE A 68 -46.97 -1.24 -19.69
C PHE A 68 -46.55 -0.72 -21.08
N ASP A 69 -46.87 -1.45 -22.15
CA ASP A 69 -46.37 -1.18 -23.49
C ASP A 69 -47.30 -0.25 -24.30
N GLY A 70 -46.86 0.17 -25.49
CA GLY A 70 -47.68 1.00 -26.37
C GLY A 70 -47.98 2.40 -25.80
N THR A 71 -49.20 2.92 -26.02
CA THR A 71 -49.58 4.32 -25.75
C THR A 71 -50.43 4.55 -24.49
N ASP A 72 -51.23 3.58 -24.04
CA ASP A 72 -52.08 3.69 -22.84
C ASP A 72 -51.68 2.64 -21.81
N ARG A 73 -50.58 2.92 -21.12
CA ARG A 73 -49.77 1.98 -20.34
C ARG A 73 -50.37 1.59 -18.99
N LEU A 74 -51.59 2.04 -18.71
CA LEU A 74 -52.37 1.70 -17.51
C LEU A 74 -53.71 1.03 -17.87
N ALA A 75 -54.04 0.92 -19.18
CA ALA A 75 -55.15 0.10 -19.65
C ALA A 75 -54.89 -1.37 -19.31
N ASN A 76 -55.92 -2.05 -18.81
CA ASN A 76 -55.89 -3.49 -18.59
C ASN A 76 -56.12 -4.20 -19.93
N GLU A 77 -55.25 -5.14 -20.27
CA GLU A 77 -55.31 -5.89 -21.54
C GLU A 77 -56.39 -6.99 -21.53
N VAL A 78 -56.91 -7.37 -20.36
CA VAL A 78 -57.95 -8.38 -20.19
C VAL A 78 -59.32 -7.86 -20.61
N SER A 79 -59.70 -8.18 -21.85
CA SER A 79 -61.00 -7.84 -22.43
C SER A 79 -62.18 -8.31 -21.57
N GLY A 80 -62.98 -7.36 -21.09
CA GLY A 80 -64.18 -7.61 -20.28
C GLY A 80 -63.96 -7.53 -18.76
N SER A 81 -62.72 -7.35 -18.31
CA SER A 81 -62.43 -7.09 -16.90
C SER A 81 -62.92 -5.71 -16.45
N ALA A 82 -63.25 -5.60 -15.16
CA ALA A 82 -63.54 -4.33 -14.49
C ALA A 82 -62.32 -3.73 -13.76
N LEU A 83 -61.20 -4.45 -13.68
CA LEU A 83 -59.98 -3.97 -13.03
C LEU A 83 -59.31 -2.87 -13.86
N ALA A 84 -59.08 -1.72 -13.24
CA ALA A 84 -58.39 -0.57 -13.84
C ALA A 84 -57.24 -0.11 -12.94
N MET A 85 -56.11 0.25 -13.56
CA MET A 85 -54.94 0.75 -12.85
C MET A 85 -54.89 2.28 -12.84
N THR A 86 -54.39 2.83 -11.74
CA THR A 86 -54.14 4.25 -11.53
C THR A 86 -52.72 4.46 -11.00
N LYS A 87 -52.11 5.60 -11.29
CA LYS A 87 -50.78 6.00 -10.80
C LYS A 87 -50.93 7.07 -9.73
N ALA A 88 -50.19 6.94 -8.63
CA ALA A 88 -50.09 7.94 -7.57
C ALA A 88 -48.64 8.40 -7.37
N GLY A 89 -48.48 9.64 -6.87
CA GLY A 89 -47.20 10.26 -6.57
C GLY A 89 -46.34 10.63 -7.78
N ASN A 90 -45.25 11.33 -7.49
CA ASN A 90 -44.25 11.73 -8.50
C ASN A 90 -43.12 10.71 -8.66
N GLY A 91 -43.01 9.74 -7.74
CA GLY A 91 -41.90 8.79 -7.72
C GLY A 91 -42.02 7.61 -8.67
N VAL A 92 -43.15 7.47 -9.40
CA VAL A 92 -43.34 6.43 -10.42
C VAL A 92 -43.17 7.02 -11.83
N GLU A 93 -42.52 6.30 -12.74
CA GLU A 93 -42.32 6.68 -14.15
C GLU A 93 -42.71 5.51 -15.07
N LEU A 94 -43.36 5.78 -16.21
CA LEU A 94 -43.77 4.76 -17.18
C LEU A 94 -42.83 4.85 -18.41
N LYS A 95 -41.82 3.98 -18.43
CA LYS A 95 -40.67 4.04 -19.35
C LYS A 95 -40.86 3.19 -20.60
N ASN A 96 -40.01 3.39 -21.60
CA ASN A 96 -40.08 2.74 -22.91
C ASN A 96 -38.73 2.13 -23.29
N GLY A 97 -38.69 0.83 -23.58
CA GLY A 97 -37.45 0.12 -23.92
C GLY A 97 -36.56 -0.23 -22.72
N GLU A 98 -37.09 -0.22 -21.50
CA GLU A 98 -36.34 -0.57 -20.26
C GLU A 98 -36.91 -1.80 -19.52
N GLY A 99 -38.01 -2.36 -20.02
CA GLY A 99 -38.72 -3.54 -19.51
C GLY A 99 -37.98 -4.88 -19.63
N VAL A 100 -38.68 -5.95 -19.24
CA VAL A 100 -38.36 -7.31 -19.75
C VAL A 100 -38.78 -7.42 -21.21
N SER A 101 -39.86 -6.75 -21.62
CA SER A 101 -40.27 -6.56 -23.01
C SER A 101 -40.95 -5.21 -23.23
N GLY A 102 -40.25 -4.26 -23.87
CA GLY A 102 -40.84 -2.98 -24.24
C GLY A 102 -40.99 -2.01 -23.08
N GLY A 103 -42.22 -1.73 -22.66
CA GLY A 103 -42.58 -0.81 -21.58
C GLY A 103 -42.12 -1.27 -20.18
N CYS A 104 -42.30 -0.44 -19.17
CA CYS A 104 -42.25 -0.84 -17.74
C CYS A 104 -42.63 0.33 -16.82
N ALA A 105 -42.93 0.04 -15.56
CA ALA A 105 -43.05 1.02 -14.49
C ALA A 105 -41.78 1.07 -13.61
N TYR A 106 -41.11 2.22 -13.52
CA TYR A 106 -40.00 2.46 -12.59
C TYR A 106 -40.47 3.22 -11.34
N PHE A 107 -39.90 2.85 -10.20
CA PHE A 107 -40.16 3.39 -8.87
C PHE A 107 -38.86 3.97 -8.31
N SER A 108 -38.88 5.24 -7.91
CA SER A 108 -37.72 6.00 -7.43
C SER A 108 -37.67 6.16 -5.91
N LYS A 109 -38.35 5.28 -5.16
CA LYS A 109 -38.34 5.22 -3.68
C LYS A 109 -38.82 6.50 -2.97
N GLN A 110 -39.64 7.32 -3.63
CA GLN A 110 -40.32 8.46 -3.00
C GLN A 110 -41.53 7.99 -2.17
N ALA A 111 -41.90 8.76 -1.13
CA ALA A 111 -43.15 8.56 -0.42
C ALA A 111 -44.38 8.79 -1.33
N ASP A 112 -45.55 8.30 -0.91
CA ASP A 112 -46.85 8.44 -1.59
C ASP A 112 -46.87 8.08 -3.09
N SER A 113 -45.90 7.27 -3.54
CA SER A 113 -45.67 6.96 -4.95
C SER A 113 -45.82 5.47 -5.22
N TYR A 114 -46.85 5.10 -5.98
CA TYR A 114 -47.24 3.71 -6.23
C TYR A 114 -48.14 3.59 -7.47
N LEU A 115 -48.29 2.37 -7.98
CA LEU A 115 -49.42 2.02 -8.84
C LEU A 115 -50.53 1.42 -7.97
N LYS A 116 -51.79 1.66 -8.33
CA LYS A 116 -52.97 1.11 -7.64
C LYS A 116 -53.96 0.51 -8.63
N VAL A 117 -54.26 -0.78 -8.48
CA VAL A 117 -55.40 -1.44 -9.14
C VAL A 117 -56.57 -1.45 -8.14
N GLY A 118 -57.73 -0.93 -8.55
CA GLY A 118 -58.88 -0.77 -7.65
C GLY A 118 -59.68 -2.07 -7.44
N SER A 119 -60.14 -2.31 -6.20
CA SER A 119 -61.03 -3.42 -5.81
C SER A 119 -60.65 -4.78 -6.41
N VAL A 120 -59.45 -5.27 -6.07
CA VAL A 120 -58.86 -6.48 -6.67
C VAL A 120 -59.36 -7.76 -5.99
N MET A 121 -59.29 -7.85 -4.66
CA MET A 121 -59.60 -9.10 -3.93
C MET A 121 -59.92 -8.87 -2.45
N ASN A 122 -60.64 -9.83 -1.86
CA ASN A 122 -60.77 -10.09 -0.44
C ASN A 122 -59.96 -11.36 -0.08
N ALA A 123 -58.72 -11.18 0.35
CA ALA A 123 -57.78 -12.27 0.65
C ALA A 123 -58.22 -13.26 1.75
N ALA A 124 -59.32 -13.01 2.48
CA ALA A 124 -59.88 -13.95 3.44
C ALA A 124 -60.95 -14.91 2.84
N GLN A 125 -61.42 -14.65 1.62
CA GLN A 125 -62.52 -15.38 0.96
C GLN A 125 -62.20 -15.76 -0.50
N ASP A 126 -61.27 -15.04 -1.14
CA ASP A 126 -60.91 -15.21 -2.54
C ASP A 126 -59.54 -15.89 -2.66
N ASP A 127 -59.43 -16.88 -3.55
CA ASP A 127 -58.14 -17.38 -4.04
C ASP A 127 -57.56 -16.39 -5.05
N PHE A 128 -56.24 -16.21 -5.07
CA PHE A 128 -55.61 -15.30 -6.03
C PHE A 128 -54.18 -15.68 -6.39
N THR A 129 -53.73 -15.16 -7.52
CA THR A 129 -52.31 -15.09 -7.90
C THR A 129 -51.97 -13.68 -8.38
N ILE A 130 -50.83 -13.15 -7.94
CA ILE A 130 -50.22 -11.95 -8.53
C ILE A 130 -48.83 -12.34 -9.04
N ALA A 131 -48.57 -12.08 -10.31
CA ALA A 131 -47.29 -12.36 -10.97
C ALA A 131 -46.77 -11.08 -11.66
N ALA A 132 -45.45 -10.87 -11.66
CA ALA A 132 -44.82 -9.77 -12.38
C ALA A 132 -43.35 -10.06 -12.66
N TRP A 133 -42.81 -9.42 -13.69
CA TRP A 133 -41.37 -9.23 -13.81
C TRP A 133 -40.94 -8.03 -12.97
N VAL A 134 -39.84 -8.16 -12.24
CA VAL A 134 -39.36 -7.17 -11.26
C VAL A 134 -37.84 -7.04 -11.33
N LYS A 135 -37.30 -5.83 -11.21
CA LYS A 135 -35.86 -5.55 -11.16
C LYS A 135 -35.58 -4.48 -10.12
N TYR A 136 -35.07 -4.86 -8.95
CA TYR A 136 -34.70 -3.89 -7.91
C TYR A 136 -33.40 -3.17 -8.29
N ASP A 137 -33.29 -1.88 -7.97
CA ASP A 137 -32.02 -1.17 -8.12
C ASP A 137 -30.97 -1.74 -7.13
N SER A 138 -29.69 -1.68 -7.49
CA SER A 138 -28.59 -2.19 -6.64
C SER A 138 -28.51 -1.50 -5.26
N ASP A 139 -28.98 -0.26 -5.15
CA ASP A 139 -29.09 0.54 -3.93
C ASP A 139 -30.53 0.61 -3.38
N ALA A 140 -31.44 -0.31 -3.79
CA ALA A 140 -32.84 -0.28 -3.37
C ALA A 140 -33.06 -0.46 -1.85
N PHE A 141 -32.05 -0.93 -1.11
CA PHE A 141 -32.14 -1.26 0.32
C PHE A 141 -31.36 -0.28 1.19
N ALA A 142 -31.91 -0.02 2.38
CA ALA A 142 -31.17 0.49 3.52
C ALA A 142 -31.07 -0.64 4.56
N SER A 143 -29.99 -0.70 5.34
CA SER A 143 -29.72 -1.80 6.28
C SER A 143 -30.93 -2.11 7.16
N GLY A 144 -31.35 -3.38 7.21
CA GLY A 144 -32.47 -3.86 8.02
C GLY A 144 -33.87 -3.37 7.62
N SER A 145 -34.05 -2.74 6.45
CA SER A 145 -35.35 -2.23 5.99
C SER A 145 -36.09 -3.23 5.08
N ASN A 146 -37.38 -3.43 5.34
CA ASN A 146 -38.27 -4.18 4.43
C ASN A 146 -38.75 -3.28 3.28
N VAL A 147 -38.83 -3.82 2.06
CA VAL A 147 -39.30 -3.13 0.84
C VAL A 147 -40.57 -3.80 0.33
N ASN A 148 -41.67 -3.05 0.22
CA ASN A 148 -42.97 -3.60 -0.17
C ASN A 148 -43.13 -3.66 -1.70
N LEU A 149 -43.47 -4.84 -2.23
CA LEU A 149 -43.81 -5.03 -3.64
C LEU A 149 -45.33 -5.05 -3.85
N PHE A 150 -46.08 -5.88 -3.12
CA PHE A 150 -47.53 -6.02 -3.23
C PHE A 150 -48.23 -5.83 -1.88
N GLN A 151 -49.25 -4.99 -1.84
CA GLN A 151 -49.86 -4.50 -0.61
C GLN A 151 -51.37 -4.28 -0.78
N GLN A 152 -52.19 -4.80 0.15
CA GLN A 152 -53.60 -4.41 0.21
C GLN A 152 -53.76 -3.00 0.79
N THR A 153 -54.66 -2.18 0.23
CA THR A 153 -55.14 -0.99 0.93
C THR A 153 -55.97 -1.35 2.17
N SER A 154 -56.32 -0.33 2.93
CA SER A 154 -57.15 -0.44 4.13
C SER A 154 -58.35 0.50 4.01
N ASP A 155 -59.53 0.07 4.46
CA ASP A 155 -60.69 0.96 4.56
C ASP A 155 -60.38 2.16 5.47
N ILE A 156 -60.28 3.34 4.87
CA ILE A 156 -59.97 4.60 5.54
C ILE A 156 -61.16 5.16 6.32
N SER A 157 -62.37 4.61 6.14
CA SER A 157 -63.57 5.05 6.89
C SER A 157 -63.53 4.66 8.37
N GLN A 158 -62.69 3.69 8.76
CA GLN A 158 -62.55 3.18 10.13
C GLN A 158 -61.58 4.00 11.02
N GLY A 159 -60.88 4.99 10.46
CA GLY A 159 -59.93 5.84 11.21
C GLY A 159 -58.57 5.18 11.49
N ALA A 160 -57.87 5.67 12.52
CA ALA A 160 -56.45 5.40 12.77
C ALA A 160 -56.15 4.01 13.38
N GLY A 161 -56.41 2.95 12.61
CA GLY A 161 -56.12 1.56 12.96
C GLY A 161 -56.24 0.61 11.76
N ALA A 162 -55.96 1.12 10.55
CA ALA A 162 -56.54 0.60 9.31
C ALA A 162 -55.92 -0.73 8.83
N SER A 163 -56.78 -1.72 8.57
CA SER A 163 -56.48 -3.16 8.69
C SER A 163 -55.77 -3.85 7.52
N GLY A 164 -55.43 -3.13 6.44
CA GLY A 164 -54.83 -3.71 5.22
C GLY A 164 -53.46 -4.36 5.46
N ARG A 165 -53.16 -5.45 4.73
CA ARG A 165 -51.99 -6.30 4.99
C ARG A 165 -51.03 -6.35 3.80
N THR A 166 -49.75 -6.62 4.07
CA THR A 166 -48.74 -6.76 3.01
C THR A 166 -48.83 -8.15 2.40
N ILE A 167 -48.99 -8.24 1.08
CA ILE A 167 -49.10 -9.51 0.36
C ILE A 167 -47.69 -10.06 0.13
N LEU A 168 -46.79 -9.23 -0.41
CA LEU A 168 -45.42 -9.58 -0.74
C LEU A 168 -44.47 -8.39 -0.48
N LEU A 169 -43.38 -8.66 0.24
CA LEU A 169 -42.28 -7.73 0.52
C LEU A 169 -40.94 -8.47 0.37
N LEU A 170 -39.86 -7.73 0.16
CA LEU A 170 -38.51 -8.22 0.44
C LEU A 170 -38.09 -7.77 1.85
N ASN A 171 -37.61 -8.71 2.66
CA ASN A 171 -37.18 -8.45 4.02
C ASN A 171 -35.75 -7.85 4.06
N GLY A 172 -35.25 -7.50 5.26
CA GLY A 172 -33.88 -7.01 5.45
C GLY A 172 -32.76 -7.97 5.00
N SER A 173 -33.06 -9.26 4.79
CA SER A 173 -32.16 -10.28 4.24
C SER A 173 -32.33 -10.47 2.72
N LYS A 174 -33.08 -9.59 2.03
CA LYS A 174 -33.44 -9.68 0.61
C LYS A 174 -34.22 -10.95 0.23
N GLN A 175 -34.95 -11.56 1.17
CA GLN A 175 -35.84 -12.69 0.92
C GLN A 175 -37.29 -12.23 0.78
N TYR A 176 -38.05 -12.85 -0.13
CA TYR A 176 -39.49 -12.63 -0.27
C TYR A 176 -40.26 -13.16 0.94
N SER A 177 -41.13 -12.32 1.48
CA SER A 177 -41.94 -12.60 2.67
C SER A 177 -43.30 -11.88 2.61
N THR A 178 -44.15 -12.10 3.61
CA THR A 178 -45.53 -11.61 3.67
C THR A 178 -45.90 -11.10 5.06
N PHE A 179 -46.98 -10.32 5.15
CA PHE A 179 -47.66 -9.96 6.41
C PHE A 179 -49.18 -10.22 6.31
N LEU A 180 -49.62 -11.09 5.39
CA LEU A 180 -51.02 -11.21 4.98
C LEU A 180 -51.96 -11.63 6.12
N SER A 181 -51.51 -12.48 7.05
CA SER A 181 -52.28 -12.85 8.26
C SER A 181 -52.15 -11.86 9.43
N GLY A 182 -51.35 -10.79 9.29
CA GLY A 182 -51.10 -9.83 10.37
C GLY A 182 -49.97 -10.19 11.33
N LYS A 183 -49.10 -11.13 10.93
CA LYS A 183 -47.86 -11.52 11.59
C LYS A 183 -46.77 -11.61 10.51
N ASP A 184 -45.52 -11.33 10.89
CA ASP A 184 -44.38 -11.48 9.97
C ASP A 184 -44.27 -12.92 9.48
N GLY A 185 -44.18 -13.04 8.15
CA GLY A 185 -44.08 -14.31 7.45
C GLY A 185 -42.69 -14.91 7.46
N TRP A 186 -42.62 -16.06 6.81
CA TRP A 186 -41.41 -16.76 6.40
C TRP A 186 -40.71 -16.02 5.25
N GLY A 187 -39.40 -16.19 5.12
CA GLY A 187 -38.69 -15.91 3.86
C GLY A 187 -38.79 -17.10 2.89
N ASN A 188 -38.56 -16.87 1.60
CA ASN A 188 -37.94 -17.90 0.76
C ASN A 188 -36.51 -18.16 1.26
N THR A 189 -35.92 -19.30 0.90
CA THR A 189 -34.63 -19.73 1.47
C THR A 189 -33.49 -18.78 1.12
N ASP A 190 -33.45 -18.32 -0.13
CA ASP A 190 -32.30 -17.65 -0.74
C ASP A 190 -32.54 -16.14 -0.95
N ALA A 191 -31.50 -15.33 -0.79
CA ALA A 191 -31.58 -13.89 -1.05
C ALA A 191 -31.72 -13.61 -2.56
N VAL A 192 -32.59 -12.67 -2.95
CA VAL A 192 -32.77 -12.31 -4.36
C VAL A 192 -31.67 -11.36 -4.84
N GLU A 193 -31.27 -11.53 -6.10
CA GLU A 193 -30.24 -10.71 -6.74
C GLU A 193 -30.77 -9.30 -7.05
N LEU A 194 -29.94 -8.27 -6.89
CA LEU A 194 -30.29 -6.87 -7.17
C LEU A 194 -29.67 -6.43 -8.50
N GLY A 195 -30.35 -5.55 -9.24
CA GLY A 195 -29.92 -5.03 -10.54
C GLY A 195 -30.36 -5.85 -11.76
N ARG A 196 -30.86 -7.09 -11.57
CA ARG A 196 -31.35 -7.96 -12.66
C ARG A 196 -32.88 -8.10 -12.64
N TRP A 197 -33.44 -8.40 -13.81
CA TRP A 197 -34.86 -8.79 -13.96
C TRP A 197 -35.07 -10.22 -13.45
N MET A 198 -36.12 -10.42 -12.65
CA MET A 198 -36.60 -11.72 -12.20
C MET A 198 -38.13 -11.80 -12.39
N HIS A 199 -38.67 -12.97 -12.69
CA HIS A 199 -40.12 -13.20 -12.59
C HIS A 199 -40.44 -13.59 -11.15
N VAL A 200 -41.45 -12.97 -10.55
CA VAL A 200 -41.96 -13.35 -9.23
C VAL A 200 -43.47 -13.53 -9.29
N ALA A 201 -43.96 -14.65 -8.76
CA ALA A 201 -45.39 -14.87 -8.56
C ALA A 201 -45.68 -15.27 -7.12
N VAL A 202 -46.82 -14.80 -6.61
CA VAL A 202 -47.34 -15.16 -5.28
C VAL A 202 -48.78 -15.64 -5.41
N THR A 203 -49.03 -16.87 -4.98
CA THR A 203 -50.36 -17.46 -4.89
C THR A 203 -50.85 -17.45 -3.44
N SER A 204 -52.17 -17.42 -3.25
CA SER A 204 -52.82 -17.56 -1.94
C SER A 204 -54.09 -18.38 -2.08
N ASP A 205 -54.17 -19.47 -1.32
CA ASP A 205 -55.36 -20.31 -1.12
C ASP A 205 -56.03 -19.88 0.21
N HIS A 206 -57.25 -19.35 0.15
CA HIS A 206 -57.98 -18.88 1.33
C HIS A 206 -58.49 -20.04 2.20
N THR A 207 -58.78 -21.20 1.60
CA THR A 207 -59.38 -22.37 2.25
C THR A 207 -58.34 -23.19 3.01
N SER A 208 -57.18 -23.50 2.42
CA SER A 208 -56.05 -24.12 3.12
C SER A 208 -55.18 -23.12 3.89
N LYS A 209 -55.39 -21.82 3.68
CA LYS A 209 -54.57 -20.70 4.18
C LYS A 209 -53.11 -20.81 3.77
N THR A 210 -52.80 -21.42 2.64
CA THR A 210 -51.42 -21.54 2.14
C THR A 210 -51.09 -20.40 1.19
N MET A 211 -49.84 -19.94 1.24
CA MET A 211 -49.28 -19.07 0.21
C MET A 211 -48.03 -19.73 -0.38
N THR A 212 -47.84 -19.54 -1.68
CA THR A 212 -46.65 -19.99 -2.40
C THR A 212 -46.00 -18.81 -3.11
N VAL A 213 -44.69 -18.65 -2.92
CA VAL A 213 -43.86 -17.73 -3.71
C VAL A 213 -43.06 -18.55 -4.72
N TYR A 214 -43.11 -18.10 -5.97
CA TYR A 214 -42.32 -18.59 -7.09
C TYR A 214 -41.34 -17.50 -7.52
N VAL A 215 -40.14 -17.89 -7.93
CA VAL A 215 -39.11 -17.00 -8.49
C VAL A 215 -38.55 -17.67 -9.75
N ASN A 216 -38.48 -16.92 -10.86
CA ASN A 216 -38.04 -17.39 -12.17
C ASN A 216 -38.72 -18.70 -12.61
N GLY A 217 -40.05 -18.75 -12.48
CA GLY A 217 -40.88 -19.92 -12.80
C GLY A 217 -40.85 -21.05 -11.76
N VAL A 218 -39.83 -21.11 -10.90
CA VAL A 218 -39.62 -22.20 -9.93
C VAL A 218 -40.30 -21.90 -8.59
N GLN A 219 -40.90 -22.93 -7.99
CA GLN A 219 -41.51 -22.86 -6.66
C GLN A 219 -40.45 -22.64 -5.57
N ALA A 220 -40.23 -21.40 -5.16
CA ALA A 220 -39.21 -21.04 -4.18
C ALA A 220 -39.62 -21.42 -2.74
N LYS A 221 -40.90 -21.22 -2.37
CA LYS A 221 -41.41 -21.59 -1.04
C LYS A 221 -42.94 -21.65 -0.95
N THR A 222 -43.48 -22.71 -0.34
CA THR A 222 -44.88 -22.77 0.16
C THR A 222 -44.89 -22.92 1.68
N ASN A 223 -45.78 -22.21 2.38
CA ASN A 223 -46.15 -22.55 3.76
C ASN A 223 -47.61 -22.12 4.05
N THR A 224 -48.19 -22.68 5.10
CA THR A 224 -49.44 -22.17 5.72
C THR A 224 -49.19 -20.84 6.42
N LEU A 225 -50.16 -19.92 6.32
CA LEU A 225 -50.18 -18.67 7.08
C LEU A 225 -50.32 -18.95 8.59
N PRO A 226 -49.53 -18.29 9.46
CA PRO A 226 -49.60 -18.53 10.90
C PRO A 226 -50.99 -18.26 11.49
N GLU A 227 -51.50 -19.21 12.29
CA GLU A 227 -52.74 -19.02 13.06
C GLU A 227 -52.49 -18.27 14.37
N ASP A 228 -53.28 -17.21 14.60
CA ASP A 228 -53.46 -16.56 15.89
C ASP A 228 -54.93 -16.12 16.01
N ASN A 229 -55.51 -16.22 17.20
CA ASN A 229 -56.89 -15.80 17.47
C ASN A 229 -57.06 -14.27 17.44
N ALA A 230 -55.98 -13.50 17.53
CA ALA A 230 -56.02 -12.03 17.59
C ALA A 230 -55.88 -11.31 16.23
N ASN A 231 -55.35 -11.97 15.19
CA ASN A 231 -55.16 -11.38 13.86
C ASN A 231 -55.62 -12.35 12.77
N ARG A 232 -56.64 -11.95 12.01
CA ARG A 232 -57.06 -12.63 10.78
C ARG A 232 -56.44 -11.94 9.56
N VAL A 233 -56.38 -12.68 8.46
CA VAL A 233 -56.34 -12.10 7.11
C VAL A 233 -57.52 -11.14 6.98
N TYR A 234 -57.33 -10.01 6.30
CA TYR A 234 -58.35 -8.97 6.24
C TYR A 234 -59.55 -9.41 5.40
N ASP A 235 -60.70 -9.55 6.05
CA ASP A 235 -61.98 -9.94 5.44
C ASP A 235 -62.73 -8.70 4.95
N GLY A 236 -62.44 -8.31 3.71
CA GLY A 236 -63.02 -7.17 3.02
C GLY A 236 -62.33 -6.92 1.67
N MET A 237 -63.07 -6.34 0.72
CA MET A 237 -62.53 -6.02 -0.60
C MET A 237 -61.46 -4.93 -0.50
N THR A 238 -60.31 -5.13 -1.17
CA THR A 238 -59.15 -4.23 -1.11
C THR A 238 -58.62 -3.83 -2.49
N ASP A 239 -58.05 -2.64 -2.59
CA ASP A 239 -57.22 -2.27 -3.74
C ASP A 239 -55.82 -2.90 -3.58
N LEU A 240 -55.17 -3.23 -4.70
CA LEU A 240 -53.76 -3.60 -4.72
C LEU A 240 -52.89 -2.35 -4.94
N LEU A 241 -51.98 -2.06 -4.01
CA LEU A 241 -50.85 -1.16 -4.22
C LEU A 241 -49.63 -1.96 -4.69
N VAL A 242 -48.95 -1.46 -5.72
CA VAL A 242 -47.66 -1.97 -6.20
C VAL A 242 -46.55 -0.97 -5.87
N GLY A 243 -45.47 -1.45 -5.28
CA GLY A 243 -44.24 -0.69 -4.97
C GLY A 243 -44.26 0.14 -3.67
N ALA A 244 -45.31 0.04 -2.83
CA ALA A 244 -45.36 0.76 -1.55
C ALA A 244 -46.19 0.06 -0.47
N HIS A 245 -45.94 0.40 0.80
CA HIS A 245 -46.78 0.05 1.95
C HIS A 245 -48.02 0.97 2.04
N LYS A 246 -49.12 0.51 2.65
CA LYS A 246 -50.38 1.27 2.81
C LYS A 246 -50.23 2.59 3.58
N ASN A 247 -49.22 2.67 4.44
CA ASN A 247 -48.69 3.91 5.00
C ASN A 247 -47.35 4.14 4.28
N PRO A 248 -47.32 4.82 3.12
CA PRO A 248 -46.15 4.83 2.26
C PRO A 248 -45.05 5.72 2.84
N GLN A 249 -43.87 5.13 3.06
CA GLN A 249 -42.68 5.83 3.52
C GLN A 249 -41.53 5.55 2.57
N ALA A 250 -40.65 6.53 2.37
CA ALA A 250 -39.49 6.38 1.48
C ALA A 250 -38.53 5.25 1.91
N THR A 251 -38.58 4.78 3.16
CA THR A 251 -37.80 3.63 3.63
C THR A 251 -38.31 2.29 3.08
N SER A 252 -39.63 2.11 3.00
CA SER A 252 -40.32 0.86 2.60
C SER A 252 -40.91 0.88 1.19
N ALA A 253 -40.87 2.02 0.51
CA ALA A 253 -41.15 2.12 -0.93
C ALA A 253 -40.07 1.42 -1.78
N MET A 254 -40.49 0.89 -2.92
CA MET A 254 -39.63 0.23 -3.88
C MET A 254 -38.70 1.21 -4.60
N LYS A 255 -37.45 0.78 -4.85
CA LYS A 255 -36.58 1.33 -5.89
C LYS A 255 -36.32 0.28 -6.95
N GLY A 256 -36.55 0.59 -8.22
CA GLY A 256 -36.44 -0.37 -9.32
C GLY A 256 -37.68 -0.42 -10.21
N PHE A 257 -37.82 -1.49 -10.98
CA PHE A 257 -38.74 -1.61 -12.10
C PHE A 257 -39.73 -2.78 -11.89
N VAL A 258 -40.95 -2.63 -12.38
CA VAL A 258 -41.97 -3.68 -12.52
C VAL A 258 -42.45 -3.69 -13.97
N ASP A 259 -42.68 -4.88 -14.51
CA ASP A 259 -43.14 -5.14 -15.87
C ASP A 259 -44.04 -6.39 -15.91
N GLU A 260 -44.83 -6.56 -16.98
CA GLU A 260 -45.71 -7.72 -17.23
C GLU A 260 -46.50 -8.17 -15.97
N LEU A 261 -47.24 -7.25 -15.37
CA LEU A 261 -48.03 -7.51 -14.16
C LEU A 261 -49.31 -8.27 -14.52
N CYS A 262 -49.44 -9.51 -14.05
CA CYS A 262 -50.62 -10.35 -14.16
C CYS A 262 -51.32 -10.55 -12.79
N ILE A 263 -52.65 -10.56 -12.80
CA ILE A 263 -53.51 -10.82 -11.64
C ILE A 263 -54.56 -11.88 -12.02
N TYR A 264 -54.70 -12.91 -11.18
CA TYR A 264 -55.66 -14.00 -11.34
C TYR A 264 -56.64 -14.10 -10.17
N ASP A 265 -57.88 -14.48 -10.44
CA ASP A 265 -58.95 -14.78 -9.46
C ASP A 265 -58.92 -16.22 -8.92
N ARG A 266 -57.74 -16.86 -9.00
CA ARG A 266 -57.47 -18.21 -8.52
C ARG A 266 -56.01 -18.38 -8.11
N VAL A 267 -55.73 -19.44 -7.36
CA VAL A 267 -54.41 -20.07 -7.38
C VAL A 267 -54.20 -20.65 -8.78
N VAL A 268 -53.09 -20.31 -9.43
CA VAL A 268 -52.64 -20.96 -10.66
C VAL A 268 -51.64 -22.07 -10.33
N GLU A 269 -51.61 -23.09 -11.20
CA GLU A 269 -50.69 -24.22 -11.09
C GLU A 269 -49.25 -23.82 -11.46
N ALA A 270 -48.27 -24.62 -11.04
CA ALA A 270 -46.85 -24.30 -11.21
C ALA A 270 -46.40 -24.21 -12.68
N ASP A 271 -47.05 -24.93 -13.60
CA ASP A 271 -46.79 -24.86 -15.04
C ASP A 271 -47.24 -23.52 -15.65
N VAL A 272 -48.34 -22.93 -15.16
CA VAL A 272 -48.78 -21.58 -15.55
C VAL A 272 -47.72 -20.55 -15.14
N VAL A 273 -47.14 -20.68 -13.95
CA VAL A 273 -46.08 -19.77 -13.47
C VAL A 273 -44.77 -19.96 -14.25
N ALA A 274 -44.46 -21.18 -14.67
CA ALA A 274 -43.33 -21.47 -15.54
C ALA A 274 -43.55 -20.88 -16.95
N ALA A 275 -44.74 -21.01 -17.54
CA ALA A 275 -45.05 -20.46 -18.86
C ALA A 275 -44.94 -18.92 -18.90
N LEU A 276 -45.42 -18.22 -17.86
CA LEU A 276 -45.26 -16.75 -17.71
C LEU A 276 -43.79 -16.31 -17.57
N TYR A 277 -42.91 -17.18 -17.08
CA TYR A 277 -41.47 -16.94 -17.08
C TYR A 277 -40.87 -17.21 -18.47
N GLU A 278 -41.20 -18.33 -19.11
CA GLU A 278 -40.67 -18.70 -20.43
C GLU A 278 -41.04 -17.69 -21.53
N GLU A 279 -42.18 -16.99 -21.43
CA GLU A 279 -42.63 -15.96 -22.39
C GLU A 279 -41.57 -14.87 -22.64
N HIS A 280 -40.72 -14.54 -21.65
CA HIS A 280 -39.71 -13.47 -21.75
C HIS A 280 -38.27 -13.89 -21.39
N ALA A 281 -38.09 -15.00 -20.65
CA ALA A 281 -36.79 -15.39 -20.10
C ALA A 281 -35.72 -15.71 -21.17
N VAL A 282 -36.09 -16.39 -22.25
CA VAL A 282 -35.14 -16.81 -23.31
C VAL A 282 -34.38 -15.62 -23.90
N VAL A 283 -35.07 -14.50 -24.14
CA VAL A 283 -34.45 -13.28 -24.71
C VAL A 283 -33.38 -12.71 -23.77
N ARG A 284 -33.58 -12.82 -22.46
CA ARG A 284 -32.66 -12.26 -21.45
C ARG A 284 -31.44 -13.15 -21.21
N GLU A 285 -31.61 -14.47 -21.21
CA GLU A 285 -30.44 -15.37 -21.17
C GLU A 285 -29.61 -15.27 -22.45
N LEU A 286 -30.23 -15.03 -23.61
CA LEU A 286 -29.49 -14.77 -24.86
C LEU A 286 -28.70 -13.45 -24.82
N GLU A 287 -29.19 -12.42 -24.13
CA GLU A 287 -28.39 -11.20 -23.86
C GLU A 287 -27.19 -11.48 -22.94
N GLU A 288 -27.33 -12.33 -21.91
CA GLU A 288 -26.20 -12.72 -21.05
C GLU A 288 -25.21 -13.63 -21.79
N LEU A 289 -25.68 -14.57 -22.61
CA LEU A 289 -24.83 -15.38 -23.50
C LEU A 289 -24.04 -14.50 -24.47
N GLN A 290 -24.65 -13.44 -25.02
CA GLN A 290 -23.93 -12.48 -25.87
C GLN A 290 -22.82 -11.74 -25.10
N LYS A 291 -22.99 -11.47 -23.79
CA LYS A 291 -21.94 -10.89 -22.95
C LYS A 291 -20.88 -11.93 -22.57
N ALA A 292 -21.26 -13.16 -22.29
CA ALA A 292 -20.33 -14.26 -22.02
C ALA A 292 -19.42 -14.56 -23.23
N ILE A 293 -19.97 -14.54 -24.45
CA ILE A 293 -19.19 -14.61 -25.70
C ILE A 293 -18.22 -13.42 -25.80
N GLN A 294 -18.65 -12.19 -25.48
CA GLN A 294 -17.75 -11.02 -25.50
C GLN A 294 -16.63 -11.11 -24.45
N ARG A 295 -16.89 -11.70 -23.26
CA ARG A 295 -15.85 -12.03 -22.27
C ARG A 295 -14.89 -13.08 -22.82
N ALA A 296 -15.41 -14.15 -23.41
CA ALA A 296 -14.62 -15.24 -23.99
C ALA A 296 -13.75 -14.79 -25.17
N GLU A 297 -14.21 -13.83 -25.98
CA GLU A 297 -13.48 -13.26 -27.12
C GLU A 297 -12.22 -12.45 -26.74
N THR A 298 -12.08 -11.99 -25.49
CA THR A 298 -10.87 -11.27 -25.04
C THR A 298 -9.78 -12.19 -24.50
N VAL A 299 -10.12 -13.43 -24.14
CA VAL A 299 -9.20 -14.40 -23.55
C VAL A 299 -8.26 -14.95 -24.63
N SER A 300 -6.97 -15.00 -24.31
CA SER A 300 -5.94 -15.62 -25.16
C SER A 300 -4.79 -16.15 -24.30
N GLY A 301 -3.99 -17.06 -24.85
CA GLY A 301 -3.05 -17.87 -24.09
C GLY A 301 -3.67 -19.22 -23.73
N GLY A 302 -3.40 -19.69 -22.51
CA GLY A 302 -3.83 -21.02 -22.03
C GLY A 302 -3.01 -22.17 -22.59
N SER A 303 -3.26 -23.37 -22.07
CA SER A 303 -2.77 -24.62 -22.67
C SER A 303 -3.47 -24.91 -24.00
N GLU A 304 -2.84 -25.65 -24.91
CA GLU A 304 -3.44 -26.03 -26.20
C GLU A 304 -4.80 -26.75 -26.03
N THR A 305 -4.93 -27.57 -24.99
CA THR A 305 -6.18 -28.22 -24.59
C THR A 305 -7.25 -27.22 -24.19
N ALA A 306 -6.98 -26.33 -23.23
CA ALA A 306 -7.95 -25.37 -22.72
C ALA A 306 -8.35 -24.30 -23.75
N ALA A 307 -7.38 -23.83 -24.56
CA ALA A 307 -7.65 -22.92 -25.67
C ALA A 307 -8.53 -23.58 -26.75
N SER A 308 -8.34 -24.87 -27.02
CA SER A 308 -9.20 -25.64 -27.92
C SER A 308 -10.60 -25.88 -27.34
N ALA A 309 -10.72 -26.17 -26.04
CA ALA A 309 -12.00 -26.31 -25.36
C ALA A 309 -12.80 -24.99 -25.35
N LEU A 310 -12.13 -23.88 -25.02
CA LEU A 310 -12.71 -22.54 -25.11
C LEU A 310 -13.17 -22.21 -26.53
N ALA A 311 -12.36 -22.46 -27.55
CA ALA A 311 -12.77 -22.23 -28.94
C ALA A 311 -14.00 -23.04 -29.36
N GLN A 312 -14.14 -24.28 -28.88
CA GLN A 312 -15.31 -25.13 -29.14
C GLN A 312 -16.57 -24.60 -28.43
N LYS A 313 -16.46 -24.22 -27.14
CA LYS A 313 -17.59 -23.62 -26.40
C LYS A 313 -18.01 -22.27 -26.96
N LEU A 314 -17.05 -21.44 -27.38
CA LEU A 314 -17.31 -20.12 -27.95
C LEU A 314 -18.07 -20.26 -29.30
N GLU A 315 -17.72 -21.21 -30.15
CA GLU A 315 -18.49 -21.46 -31.40
C GLU A 315 -19.89 -22.04 -31.11
N ALA A 316 -20.01 -23.01 -30.20
CA ALA A 316 -21.32 -23.55 -29.78
C ALA A 316 -22.24 -22.46 -29.19
N ALA A 317 -21.68 -21.54 -28.41
CA ALA A 317 -22.38 -20.37 -27.90
C ALA A 317 -22.85 -19.42 -29.02
N ARG A 318 -22.05 -19.21 -30.09
CA ARG A 318 -22.50 -18.45 -31.27
C ARG A 318 -23.63 -19.14 -32.02
N GLU A 319 -23.54 -20.46 -32.22
CA GLU A 319 -24.58 -21.24 -32.89
C GLU A 319 -25.90 -21.19 -32.11
N MET A 320 -25.83 -21.31 -30.77
CA MET A 320 -26.98 -21.16 -29.89
C MET A 320 -27.57 -19.75 -29.92
N LEU A 321 -26.74 -18.70 -29.88
CA LEU A 321 -27.18 -17.30 -29.98
C LEU A 321 -27.83 -16.99 -31.35
N ALA A 322 -27.48 -17.71 -32.40
CA ALA A 322 -28.12 -17.61 -33.72
C ALA A 322 -29.40 -18.47 -33.85
N ALA A 323 -29.62 -19.43 -32.94
CA ALA A 323 -30.76 -20.35 -32.96
C ALA A 323 -31.94 -19.79 -32.14
N ALA A 324 -32.92 -19.21 -32.82
CA ALA A 324 -34.13 -18.63 -32.21
C ALA A 324 -35.14 -19.65 -31.61
N SER A 325 -34.63 -20.76 -31.06
CA SER A 325 -35.41 -21.87 -30.50
C SER A 325 -34.78 -22.54 -29.27
N ALA A 326 -33.67 -21.99 -28.73
CA ALA A 326 -33.07 -22.48 -27.50
C ALA A 326 -34.00 -22.25 -26.29
N GLY A 327 -34.08 -23.20 -25.38
CA GLY A 327 -34.74 -23.06 -24.08
C GLY A 327 -33.87 -22.35 -23.05
N VAL A 328 -34.50 -21.77 -22.03
CA VAL A 328 -33.84 -20.98 -20.98
C VAL A 328 -32.65 -21.73 -20.36
N GLN A 329 -32.88 -22.98 -19.94
CA GLN A 329 -31.84 -23.83 -19.34
C GLN A 329 -30.68 -24.13 -20.30
N GLU A 330 -30.97 -24.38 -21.59
CA GLU A 330 -29.94 -24.69 -22.59
C GLU A 330 -28.96 -23.50 -22.76
N VAL A 331 -29.48 -22.27 -22.65
CA VAL A 331 -28.69 -21.03 -22.70
C VAL A 331 -27.90 -20.82 -21.39
N GLN A 332 -28.52 -21.02 -20.23
CA GLN A 332 -27.85 -20.92 -18.93
C GLN A 332 -26.71 -21.94 -18.77
N ASP A 333 -26.93 -23.18 -19.20
CA ASP A 333 -25.92 -24.24 -19.20
C ASP A 333 -24.73 -23.85 -20.12
N MET A 334 -25.01 -23.33 -21.32
CA MET A 334 -23.97 -22.87 -22.25
C MET A 334 -23.17 -21.66 -21.72
N ILE A 335 -23.80 -20.75 -20.97
CA ILE A 335 -23.08 -19.67 -20.26
C ILE A 335 -22.09 -20.30 -19.26
N GLY A 336 -22.56 -21.20 -18.40
CA GLY A 336 -21.73 -21.86 -17.39
C GLY A 336 -20.57 -22.68 -18.00
N GLU A 337 -20.84 -23.42 -19.07
CA GLU A 337 -19.81 -24.17 -19.81
C GLU A 337 -18.77 -23.25 -20.47
N LEU A 338 -19.19 -22.12 -21.03
CA LEU A 338 -18.30 -21.15 -21.67
C LEU A 338 -17.43 -20.44 -20.62
N GLU A 339 -17.99 -20.05 -19.47
CA GLU A 339 -17.25 -19.39 -18.40
C GLU A 339 -16.29 -20.34 -17.66
N ALA A 340 -16.65 -21.62 -17.53
CA ALA A 340 -15.72 -22.65 -17.07
C ALA A 340 -14.52 -22.82 -18.02
N ALA A 341 -14.76 -22.86 -19.34
CA ALA A 341 -13.69 -22.96 -20.34
C ALA A 341 -12.82 -21.69 -20.42
N VAL A 342 -13.41 -20.51 -20.20
CA VAL A 342 -12.69 -19.24 -20.01
C VAL A 342 -11.74 -19.36 -18.83
N ARG A 343 -12.23 -19.81 -17.67
CA ARG A 343 -11.43 -19.96 -16.45
C ARG A 343 -10.29 -20.96 -16.64
N GLU A 344 -10.55 -22.15 -17.21
CA GLU A 344 -9.51 -23.15 -17.49
C GLU A 344 -8.41 -22.60 -18.42
N CYS A 345 -8.79 -21.83 -19.44
CA CYS A 345 -7.85 -21.16 -20.34
C CYS A 345 -6.99 -20.11 -19.62
N GLN A 346 -7.61 -19.28 -18.76
CA GLN A 346 -6.90 -18.26 -17.97
C GLN A 346 -5.98 -18.86 -16.88
N LEU A 347 -6.37 -19.99 -16.28
CA LEU A 347 -5.56 -20.67 -15.26
C LEU A 347 -4.38 -21.44 -15.86
N SER A 348 -4.58 -22.09 -17.01
CA SER A 348 -3.51 -22.81 -17.73
C SER A 348 -2.58 -21.92 -18.57
N ALA A 349 -2.74 -20.59 -18.50
CA ALA A 349 -1.84 -19.62 -19.12
C ALA A 349 -0.55 -19.44 -18.29
N VAL A 350 0.60 -19.44 -18.96
CA VAL A 350 1.89 -19.08 -18.35
C VAL A 350 2.12 -17.59 -18.53
N ILE A 351 2.30 -16.85 -17.43
CA ILE A 351 2.59 -15.41 -17.45
C ILE A 351 4.10 -15.22 -17.57
N HIS A 352 4.54 -14.46 -18.58
CA HIS A 352 5.97 -14.24 -18.84
C HIS A 352 6.47 -12.98 -18.13
N ILE A 353 7.52 -13.12 -17.31
CA ILE A 353 8.15 -12.00 -16.61
C ILE A 353 9.50 -11.72 -17.26
N GLN A 354 9.62 -10.58 -17.94
CA GLN A 354 10.83 -10.16 -18.64
C GLN A 354 11.64 -9.22 -17.75
N VAL A 355 12.83 -9.63 -17.32
CA VAL A 355 13.72 -8.83 -16.46
C VAL A 355 14.86 -8.23 -17.25
N ASN A 356 15.07 -6.92 -17.13
CA ASN A 356 16.14 -6.16 -17.79
C ASN A 356 17.15 -5.57 -16.77
N PRO A 357 18.24 -6.29 -16.45
CA PRO A 357 19.25 -5.80 -15.50
C PRO A 357 20.07 -4.60 -15.98
N ALA A 358 19.97 -4.20 -17.25
CA ALA A 358 20.69 -3.05 -17.81
C ALA A 358 19.93 -1.73 -17.64
N GLU A 359 18.60 -1.79 -17.47
CA GLU A 359 17.77 -0.67 -17.08
C GLU A 359 17.79 -0.51 -15.56
N GLU A 360 18.48 0.52 -15.06
CA GLU A 360 18.51 0.89 -13.64
C GLU A 360 17.43 1.96 -13.39
N LYS A 361 16.34 1.61 -12.68
CA LYS A 361 15.24 2.53 -12.37
C LYS A 361 15.62 3.51 -11.25
N ARG A 362 15.95 2.98 -10.06
CA ARG A 362 16.25 3.77 -8.84
C ARG A 362 17.04 2.99 -7.79
N GLU A 363 17.81 3.69 -6.95
CA GLU A 363 18.40 3.10 -5.74
C GLU A 363 17.28 2.73 -4.74
N ILE A 364 17.43 1.56 -4.13
CA ILE A 364 16.61 1.07 -3.02
C ILE A 364 17.47 1.23 -1.77
N ALA A 365 17.05 2.09 -0.85
CA ALA A 365 17.80 2.36 0.37
C ALA A 365 17.68 1.20 1.37
N ASP A 366 18.72 0.99 2.19
CA ASP A 366 18.69 0.05 3.33
C ASP A 366 17.45 0.28 4.23
N ALA A 367 16.90 1.50 4.27
CA ALA A 367 15.70 1.91 5.00
C ALA A 367 14.33 1.46 4.42
N MET A 368 14.29 0.87 3.22
CA MET A 368 13.07 0.87 2.37
C MET A 368 11.84 0.25 3.03
N PHE A 369 11.91 -0.99 3.51
CA PHE A 369 10.73 -1.71 4.02
C PHE A 369 10.76 -1.73 5.56
N GLY A 370 10.09 -0.74 6.14
CA GLY A 370 10.09 -0.45 7.56
C GLY A 370 8.72 -0.50 8.21
N VAL A 371 8.66 -0.02 9.46
CA VAL A 371 7.44 -0.06 10.28
C VAL A 371 7.37 1.12 11.26
N ASN A 372 6.16 1.48 11.68
CA ASN A 372 5.87 2.56 12.63
C ASN A 372 5.77 2.03 14.08
N HIS A 373 6.58 2.58 14.99
CA HIS A 373 6.59 2.23 16.43
C HIS A 373 6.37 3.47 17.32
N ARG A 374 5.76 3.26 18.48
CA ARG A 374 5.19 4.33 19.33
C ARG A 374 5.80 4.31 20.73
N PHE A 375 6.13 5.47 21.30
CA PHE A 375 6.84 5.54 22.61
C PHE A 375 5.96 5.23 23.84
N ALA A 376 4.66 5.55 23.78
CA ALA A 376 3.75 5.48 24.93
C ALA A 376 3.51 4.04 25.42
N ASN A 377 2.93 3.90 26.62
CA ASN A 377 2.57 2.60 27.23
C ASN A 377 3.75 1.60 27.31
N ASN A 378 4.94 2.08 27.71
CA ASN A 378 6.20 1.32 27.69
C ASN A 378 6.46 0.71 26.29
N ALA A 379 6.52 1.59 25.28
CA ALA A 379 6.64 1.20 23.87
C ALA A 379 5.55 0.20 23.43
N TYR A 380 4.28 0.48 23.75
CA TYR A 380 3.14 -0.41 23.55
C TYR A 380 3.45 -1.85 24.04
N HIS A 381 3.84 -1.94 25.30
CA HIS A 381 4.17 -3.17 26.03
C HIS A 381 5.40 -3.95 25.53
N THR A 382 6.21 -3.39 24.62
CA THR A 382 7.45 -4.04 24.13
C THR A 382 8.69 -3.74 24.97
N TRP A 383 8.63 -2.73 25.84
CA TRP A 383 9.71 -2.37 26.76
C TRP A 383 9.48 -2.96 28.16
N ASP A 384 10.38 -3.84 28.57
CA ASP A 384 10.52 -4.36 29.92
C ASP A 384 11.24 -3.32 30.79
N VAL A 385 10.46 -2.64 31.63
CA VAL A 385 10.93 -1.60 32.55
C VAL A 385 11.76 -2.18 33.71
N GLU A 386 11.51 -3.43 34.13
CA GLU A 386 12.22 -4.05 35.26
C GLU A 386 13.64 -4.48 34.84
N ASN A 387 13.80 -4.99 33.61
CA ASN A 387 15.09 -5.41 33.08
C ASN A 387 15.78 -4.37 32.17
N GLY A 388 15.13 -3.24 31.89
CA GLY A 388 15.69 -2.15 31.07
C GLY A 388 16.01 -2.57 29.64
N LYS A 389 15.10 -3.33 28.99
CA LYS A 389 15.32 -3.88 27.64
C LYS A 389 14.02 -4.06 26.87
N ILE A 390 14.12 -4.30 25.56
CA ILE A 390 12.99 -4.81 24.76
C ILE A 390 12.75 -6.30 25.11
N CYS A 391 11.48 -6.70 25.19
CA CYS A 391 11.05 -8.08 25.43
C CYS A 391 11.66 -9.07 24.42
N ASP A 392 12.28 -10.16 24.89
CA ASP A 392 13.14 -11.01 24.05
C ASP A 392 12.41 -11.62 22.85
N SER A 393 11.25 -12.25 23.07
CA SER A 393 10.46 -12.92 22.01
C SER A 393 9.93 -11.94 20.96
N PHE A 394 9.51 -10.75 21.38
CA PHE A 394 9.18 -9.66 20.45
C PHE A 394 10.40 -9.27 19.61
N ASN A 395 11.56 -9.09 20.25
CA ASN A 395 12.81 -8.70 19.57
C ASN A 395 13.26 -9.75 18.54
N GLU A 396 13.04 -11.03 18.81
CA GLU A 396 13.33 -12.12 17.86
C GLU A 396 12.47 -12.00 16.58
N TYR A 397 11.16 -11.77 16.70
CA TYR A 397 10.28 -11.54 15.54
C TYR A 397 10.63 -10.26 14.76
N VAL A 398 11.02 -9.17 15.45
CA VAL A 398 11.48 -7.93 14.78
C VAL A 398 12.78 -8.17 14.00
N LYS A 399 13.70 -8.96 14.55
CA LYS A 399 14.96 -9.35 13.90
C LYS A 399 14.76 -10.32 12.73
N GLU A 400 13.73 -11.17 12.79
CA GLU A 400 13.34 -12.03 11.67
C GLU A 400 12.76 -11.22 10.50
N ALA A 401 11.81 -10.32 10.78
CA ALA A 401 11.22 -9.40 9.80
C ALA A 401 12.24 -8.42 9.20
N GLY A 402 13.31 -8.12 9.93
CA GLY A 402 14.51 -7.46 9.41
C GLY A 402 14.31 -6.02 8.94
N PHE A 403 13.34 -5.31 9.54
CA PHE A 403 12.89 -3.98 9.10
C PHE A 403 14.04 -3.02 8.78
N GLY A 404 14.08 -2.52 7.54
CA GLY A 404 15.10 -1.57 7.10
C GLY A 404 15.07 -0.24 7.87
N SER A 405 13.87 0.19 8.28
CA SER A 405 13.69 1.37 9.14
C SER A 405 12.60 1.22 10.20
N ILE A 406 12.80 1.90 11.33
CA ILE A 406 11.78 2.07 12.37
C ILE A 406 11.44 3.56 12.46
N ARG A 407 10.15 3.90 12.32
CA ARG A 407 9.64 5.25 12.56
C ARG A 407 9.27 5.41 14.03
N TYR A 408 9.75 6.48 14.67
CA TYR A 408 9.66 6.74 16.12
C TYR A 408 9.80 8.26 16.36
N PRO A 409 9.23 8.87 17.42
CA PRO A 409 8.34 8.32 18.46
C PRO A 409 6.90 8.01 18.00
N GLY A 410 6.58 8.25 16.73
CA GLY A 410 5.49 7.59 15.99
C GLY A 410 4.06 8.11 16.19
N GLY A 411 3.36 8.35 15.08
CA GLY A 411 1.92 8.61 15.03
C GLY A 411 1.46 9.86 15.79
N THR A 412 0.14 9.97 16.01
CA THR A 412 -0.49 11.13 16.68
C THR A 412 0.07 11.40 18.08
N VAL A 413 0.50 10.36 18.80
CA VAL A 413 1.02 10.51 20.17
C VAL A 413 2.33 11.32 20.21
N ALA A 414 3.13 11.27 19.14
CA ALA A 414 4.40 11.99 19.01
C ALA A 414 4.29 13.51 18.89
N ASN A 415 3.14 14.07 18.51
CA ASN A 415 3.00 15.50 18.22
C ASN A 415 3.31 16.43 19.41
N LEU A 416 3.21 15.93 20.65
CA LEU A 416 3.59 16.64 21.87
C LEU A 416 4.73 15.91 22.64
N TYR A 417 5.53 15.09 21.94
CA TYR A 417 6.71 14.45 22.53
C TYR A 417 7.84 15.47 22.75
N ASP A 418 8.17 15.66 24.02
CA ASP A 418 9.34 16.38 24.51
C ASP A 418 10.49 15.38 24.71
N TRP A 419 11.51 15.47 23.86
CA TRP A 419 12.64 14.54 23.84
C TRP A 419 13.63 14.79 24.98
N LYS A 420 13.71 16.02 25.51
CA LYS A 420 14.60 16.38 26.64
C LYS A 420 14.09 15.79 27.95
N LYS A 421 12.77 15.64 28.10
CA LYS A 421 12.13 14.85 29.16
C LYS A 421 12.31 13.32 28.99
N ALA A 422 12.86 12.85 27.86
CA ALA A 422 12.96 11.45 27.48
C ALA A 422 14.41 10.96 27.28
N ILE A 423 15.37 11.61 27.94
CA ILE A 423 16.80 11.25 27.98
C ILE A 423 17.32 11.26 29.42
N GLY A 424 18.54 10.77 29.65
CA GLY A 424 19.16 10.77 30.99
C GLY A 424 18.57 9.71 31.93
N ASP A 425 18.77 9.87 33.24
CA ASP A 425 18.37 8.88 34.24
C ASP A 425 16.83 8.68 34.28
N PRO A 426 16.31 7.45 34.05
CA PRO A 426 14.88 7.18 34.10
C PRO A 426 14.17 7.56 35.41
N GLU A 427 14.87 7.60 36.56
CA GLU A 427 14.28 8.05 37.83
C GLU A 427 14.13 9.59 37.91
N GLU A 428 14.89 10.36 37.12
CA GLU A 428 14.80 11.83 37.06
C GLU A 428 13.87 12.34 35.94
N ARG A 429 13.42 11.47 35.01
CA ARG A 429 12.56 11.84 33.88
C ARG A 429 11.16 12.28 34.32
N VAL A 430 10.77 13.49 33.94
CA VAL A 430 9.39 13.99 34.04
C VAL A 430 8.55 13.46 32.87
N ALA A 431 7.26 13.21 33.08
CA ALA A 431 6.37 12.77 32.02
C ALA A 431 6.27 13.79 30.86
N THR A 432 6.20 13.27 29.63
CA THR A 432 5.90 14.04 28.42
C THR A 432 4.39 14.00 28.11
N ILE A 433 3.92 14.68 27.07
CA ILE A 433 2.48 14.88 26.82
C ILE A 433 1.98 14.02 25.64
N HIS A 434 0.82 13.40 25.79
CA HIS A 434 0.18 12.60 24.74
C HIS A 434 -0.46 13.49 23.66
N GLY A 435 0.00 13.39 22.41
CA GLY A 435 -0.39 14.29 21.31
C GLY A 435 -1.89 14.43 20.97
N SER A 436 -2.76 13.47 21.31
CA SER A 436 -4.23 13.61 21.21
C SER A 436 -4.99 13.82 22.53
N THR A 437 -4.66 13.08 23.59
CA THR A 437 -5.41 13.10 24.86
C THR A 437 -4.93 14.19 25.83
N TYR A 438 -3.80 14.84 25.54
CA TYR A 438 -3.15 15.85 26.38
C TYR A 438 -2.75 15.36 27.79
N ALA A 439 -2.80 14.05 28.04
CA ALA A 439 -2.44 13.42 29.31
C ALA A 439 -0.91 13.28 29.46
N PRO A 440 -0.39 13.22 30.70
CA PRO A 440 1.01 12.88 30.94
C PRO A 440 1.29 11.41 30.59
N VAL A 441 2.48 11.16 30.01
CA VAL A 441 2.99 9.85 29.60
C VAL A 441 4.45 9.74 30.03
N GLN A 442 4.80 8.72 30.82
CA GLN A 442 6.18 8.49 31.22
C GLN A 442 7.00 7.93 30.04
N ALA A 443 8.09 8.61 29.68
CA ALA A 443 8.99 8.22 28.59
C ALA A 443 10.03 7.17 29.05
N ASN A 444 9.54 6.03 29.55
CA ASN A 444 10.37 4.89 29.99
C ASN A 444 11.17 4.26 28.84
N PHE A 445 10.63 4.34 27.62
CA PHE A 445 11.33 4.04 26.37
C PHE A 445 11.52 5.34 25.59
N GLY A 446 12.54 6.08 25.98
CA GLY A 446 12.89 7.39 25.47
C GLY A 446 13.87 7.33 24.29
N VAL A 447 14.57 8.42 24.04
CA VAL A 447 15.47 8.57 22.88
C VAL A 447 16.63 7.57 22.96
N ASP A 448 17.24 7.44 24.14
CA ASP A 448 18.45 6.64 24.34
C ASP A 448 18.16 5.13 24.22
N GLU A 449 17.04 4.67 24.79
CA GLU A 449 16.58 3.28 24.68
C GLU A 449 16.16 2.94 23.25
N ALA A 450 15.38 3.82 22.60
CA ALA A 450 14.89 3.60 21.25
C ALA A 450 16.03 3.60 20.22
N MET A 451 16.95 4.58 20.29
CA MET A 451 18.06 4.66 19.36
C MET A 451 19.10 3.54 19.62
N GLY A 452 19.32 3.13 20.87
CA GLY A 452 20.16 1.98 21.19
C GLY A 452 19.66 0.68 20.54
N TRP A 453 18.36 0.40 20.65
CA TRP A 453 17.72 -0.76 20.03
C TRP A 453 17.73 -0.68 18.49
N ILE A 454 17.28 0.45 17.91
CA ILE A 454 17.17 0.62 16.45
C ILE A 454 18.55 0.56 15.77
N TYR A 455 19.56 1.25 16.31
CA TYR A 455 20.86 1.44 15.63
C TYR A 455 21.91 0.36 15.91
N ASP A 456 22.02 -0.14 17.14
CA ASP A 456 23.10 -1.07 17.51
C ASP A 456 22.63 -2.54 17.66
N ASP A 457 21.36 -2.79 18.02
CA ASP A 457 20.79 -4.15 18.12
C ASP A 457 20.13 -4.63 16.80
N LEU A 458 19.15 -3.88 16.27
CA LEU A 458 18.57 -4.17 14.94
C LEU A 458 19.53 -3.77 13.81
N GLY A 459 20.09 -2.57 13.89
CA GLY A 459 20.98 -2.02 12.88
C GLY A 459 20.29 -1.28 11.72
N SER A 460 19.01 -0.95 11.89
CA SER A 460 18.13 -0.24 10.96
C SER A 460 18.39 1.28 10.93
N GLU A 461 17.72 1.99 10.01
CA GLU A 461 17.63 3.46 10.06
C GLU A 461 16.44 3.91 10.94
N ALA A 462 16.59 5.03 11.66
CA ALA A 462 15.47 5.68 12.33
C ALA A 462 14.82 6.73 11.42
N ILE A 463 13.49 6.76 11.37
CA ILE A 463 12.70 7.88 10.83
C ILE A 463 12.18 8.67 12.02
N TRP A 464 12.60 9.94 12.17
CA TRP A 464 12.24 10.74 13.34
C TRP A 464 10.97 11.55 13.13
N VAL A 465 10.01 11.43 14.04
CA VAL A 465 8.78 12.25 14.09
C VAL A 465 8.95 13.38 15.11
N TYR A 466 9.10 14.62 14.64
CA TYR A 466 9.38 15.77 15.51
C TYR A 466 8.09 16.36 16.13
N GLY A 467 8.14 16.69 17.42
CA GLY A 467 7.01 17.16 18.25
C GLY A 467 6.59 18.62 18.03
N MET A 468 6.35 19.02 16.78
CA MET A 468 6.00 20.41 16.39
C MET A 468 4.75 20.99 17.09
N GLY A 469 3.92 20.17 17.74
CA GLY A 469 2.78 20.65 18.51
C GLY A 469 3.16 21.51 19.73
N GLN A 470 4.39 21.37 20.25
CA GLN A 470 4.98 22.27 21.26
C GLN A 470 6.46 22.63 21.02
N GLY A 471 7.15 21.93 20.11
CA GLY A 471 8.53 22.22 19.74
C GLY A 471 8.73 23.49 18.90
N ASN A 472 9.99 23.90 18.75
CA ASN A 472 10.43 25.07 17.98
C ASN A 472 11.72 24.77 17.20
N VAL A 473 12.20 25.70 16.36
CA VAL A 473 13.39 25.44 15.52
C VAL A 473 14.64 25.16 16.35
N LYS A 474 14.86 25.84 17.49
CA LYS A 474 16.03 25.56 18.35
C LYS A 474 16.00 24.12 18.84
N ASP A 475 14.87 23.68 19.37
CA ASP A 475 14.70 22.33 19.92
C ASP A 475 14.90 21.23 18.86
N ALA A 476 14.51 21.48 17.62
CA ALA A 476 14.80 20.57 16.50
C ALA A 476 16.30 20.53 16.11
N LEU A 477 17.05 21.63 16.27
CA LEU A 477 18.51 21.66 16.06
C LEU A 477 19.25 20.94 17.17
N GLU A 478 18.94 21.25 18.43
CA GLU A 478 19.50 20.61 19.63
C GLU A 478 19.31 19.08 19.56
N LEU A 479 18.15 18.61 19.09
CA LEU A 479 17.86 17.19 18.87
C LEU A 479 18.65 16.60 17.70
N PHE A 480 18.75 17.33 16.57
CA PHE A 480 19.54 16.86 15.43
C PHE A 480 21.03 16.75 15.78
N GLU A 481 21.54 17.67 16.61
CA GLU A 481 22.88 17.60 17.19
C GLU A 481 23.01 16.40 18.13
N TYR A 482 22.10 16.25 19.11
CA TYR A 482 22.06 15.13 20.03
C TYR A 482 22.13 13.79 19.31
N LEU A 483 21.41 13.62 18.20
CA LEU A 483 21.41 12.37 17.43
C LEU A 483 22.67 12.15 16.56
N ASN A 484 23.39 13.21 16.16
CA ASN A 484 24.34 13.15 15.05
C ASN A 484 25.75 13.73 15.26
N ALA A 485 25.99 14.61 16.24
CA ALA A 485 27.30 15.24 16.42
C ALA A 485 28.33 14.33 17.12
N GLU A 486 29.61 14.54 16.81
CA GLU A 486 30.74 13.87 17.47
C GLU A 486 31.13 14.65 18.73
N VAL A 487 31.30 13.96 19.86
CA VAL A 487 31.60 14.59 21.18
C VAL A 487 32.75 15.60 21.11
N GLY A 488 32.53 16.81 21.63
CA GLY A 488 33.46 17.93 21.54
C GLY A 488 33.30 18.80 20.29
N GLU A 489 32.17 18.69 19.59
CA GLU A 489 31.74 19.59 18.51
C GLU A 489 30.38 20.21 18.90
N ASP A 490 30.31 21.54 18.88
CA ASP A 490 29.13 22.39 19.05
C ASP A 490 28.83 23.03 17.66
N PRO A 491 28.12 22.32 16.77
CA PRO A 491 27.82 22.78 15.41
C PRO A 491 26.61 23.73 15.29
N ASP A 492 25.66 23.75 16.24
CA ASP A 492 24.54 24.70 16.18
C ASP A 492 24.90 26.10 16.76
N GLY A 493 25.73 26.13 17.81
CA GLY A 493 26.26 27.33 18.44
C GLY A 493 25.52 27.78 19.72
N ASP A 494 24.65 26.97 20.32
CA ASP A 494 23.90 27.32 21.54
C ASP A 494 24.74 27.30 22.84
N GLY A 495 25.89 26.62 22.81
CA GLY A 495 26.83 26.50 23.94
C GLY A 495 26.70 25.22 24.78
N VAL A 496 25.85 24.27 24.37
CA VAL A 496 25.67 22.94 24.97
C VAL A 496 26.18 21.89 23.99
N ASP A 497 27.21 21.13 24.37
CA ASP A 497 27.68 19.96 23.59
C ASP A 497 26.68 18.82 23.75
N TRP A 498 25.63 18.78 22.90
CA TRP A 498 24.56 17.78 22.99
C TRP A 498 25.08 16.37 22.69
N ALA A 499 26.18 16.25 21.94
CA ALA A 499 26.89 14.99 21.78
C ALA A 499 27.57 14.52 23.08
N ALA A 500 28.04 15.41 23.95
CA ALA A 500 28.52 15.09 25.29
C ALA A 500 27.39 14.69 26.24
N VAL A 501 26.19 15.27 26.11
CA VAL A 501 24.99 14.80 26.85
C VAL A 501 24.67 13.37 26.44
N ARG A 502 24.57 13.07 25.13
CA ARG A 502 24.37 11.69 24.62
C ARG A 502 25.48 10.73 25.08
N ALA A 503 26.72 11.21 25.16
CA ALA A 503 27.85 10.42 25.65
C ALA A 503 27.79 10.13 27.16
N ALA A 504 27.25 11.05 27.97
CA ALA A 504 26.99 10.85 29.39
C ALA A 504 25.86 9.84 29.61
N ASN A 505 24.81 9.91 28.77
CA ASN A 505 23.70 8.95 28.74
C ASN A 505 24.08 7.57 28.15
N GLY A 506 25.37 7.35 27.85
CA GLY A 506 25.95 6.04 27.56
C GLY A 506 26.31 5.78 26.09
N HIS A 507 25.88 6.62 25.14
CA HIS A 507 26.10 6.39 23.71
C HIS A 507 27.00 7.47 23.06
N PRO A 508 28.34 7.38 23.16
CA PRO A 508 29.25 8.43 22.69
C PRO A 508 29.37 8.53 21.16
N GLU A 509 29.14 7.46 20.41
CA GLU A 509 29.10 7.51 18.95
C GLU A 509 27.80 8.22 18.45
N PRO A 510 27.79 8.86 17.26
CA PRO A 510 26.54 9.32 16.63
C PRO A 510 25.66 8.16 16.16
N TYR A 511 24.32 8.33 16.23
CA TYR A 511 23.36 7.39 15.67
C TYR A 511 23.23 7.53 14.13
N GLY A 512 23.24 8.75 13.59
CA GLY A 512 23.18 8.98 12.14
C GLY A 512 21.76 9.10 11.57
N VAL A 513 20.84 9.65 12.35
CA VAL A 513 19.43 9.90 11.97
C VAL A 513 19.37 11.04 10.95
N THR A 514 18.89 10.76 9.74
CA THR A 514 18.95 11.66 8.57
C THR A 514 17.58 11.93 7.92
N ARG A 515 16.49 11.51 8.57
CA ARG A 515 15.12 11.56 8.04
C ARG A 515 14.20 12.11 9.12
N PHE A 516 13.66 13.31 8.88
CA PHE A 516 12.87 14.08 9.85
C PHE A 516 11.51 14.42 9.26
N GLU A 517 10.46 13.94 9.93
CA GLU A 517 9.06 14.30 9.70
C GLU A 517 8.68 15.40 10.69
N ILE A 518 8.22 16.54 10.19
CA ILE A 518 7.96 17.73 11.02
C ILE A 518 6.49 17.72 11.44
N GLY A 519 6.21 17.07 12.57
CA GLY A 519 4.88 16.74 13.06
C GLY A 519 4.35 15.41 12.52
N ASN A 520 3.07 15.12 12.81
CA ASN A 520 2.32 13.98 12.31
C ASN A 520 0.87 14.42 11.97
N GLU A 521 0.42 14.19 10.75
CA GLU A 521 -0.98 14.44 10.31
C GLU A 521 -1.54 15.82 10.70
N ILE A 522 -0.71 16.86 10.58
CA ILE A 522 -1.02 18.15 11.19
C ILE A 522 -2.26 18.77 10.53
N GLY A 523 -3.19 19.26 11.35
CA GLY A 523 -4.48 19.78 10.92
C GLY A 523 -5.53 18.72 10.55
N LYS A 524 -5.23 17.41 10.69
CA LYS A 524 -6.20 16.31 10.48
C LYS A 524 -6.65 15.70 11.80
N TRP A 525 -7.86 15.15 11.82
CA TRP A 525 -8.44 14.47 13.00
C TRP A 525 -8.44 15.27 14.32
N GLY A 526 -8.32 16.61 14.25
CA GLY A 526 -8.22 17.50 15.41
C GLY A 526 -6.80 17.78 15.91
N GLN A 527 -5.77 17.28 15.21
CA GLN A 527 -4.33 17.50 15.49
C GLN A 527 -3.90 18.94 15.12
N ASN A 528 -4.53 19.94 15.74
CA ASN A 528 -4.52 21.34 15.31
C ASN A 528 -3.59 22.24 16.16
N TYR A 529 -3.26 21.83 17.38
CA TYR A 529 -2.30 22.48 18.30
C TYR A 529 -2.36 24.02 18.31
N TRP A 530 -1.22 24.70 18.17
CA TRP A 530 -1.12 26.16 18.16
C TRP A 530 -1.66 26.83 16.89
N LEU A 531 -1.84 26.08 15.79
CA LEU A 531 -2.35 26.60 14.50
C LEU A 531 -3.76 27.21 14.65
N THR A 532 -4.52 26.74 15.64
CA THR A 532 -5.83 27.28 16.03
C THR A 532 -5.81 28.79 16.33
N GLY A 533 -4.65 29.35 16.73
CA GLY A 533 -4.50 30.75 17.12
C GLY A 533 -4.46 31.78 15.98
N LYS A 534 -4.44 31.37 14.70
CA LYS A 534 -4.56 32.29 13.53
C LYS A 534 -6.01 32.72 13.23
N THR A 535 -6.79 32.97 14.29
CA THR A 535 -8.14 33.59 14.27
C THR A 535 -9.13 32.97 13.26
N GLY A 536 -9.42 31.67 13.37
CA GLY A 536 -10.55 31.07 12.63
C GLY A 536 -10.52 29.55 12.48
N GLY A 537 -9.33 28.93 12.49
CA GLY A 537 -9.19 27.48 12.40
C GLY A 537 -9.60 26.85 11.07
N SER A 538 -9.80 27.64 10.00
CA SER A 538 -10.00 27.07 8.66
C SER A 538 -8.73 26.38 8.18
N TYR A 539 -8.86 25.31 7.39
CA TYR A 539 -7.70 24.51 6.99
C TYR A 539 -6.63 25.34 6.25
N ALA A 540 -7.03 26.29 5.40
CA ALA A 540 -6.08 27.17 4.70
C ALA A 540 -5.29 28.08 5.67
N GLN A 541 -5.90 28.55 6.76
CA GLN A 541 -5.18 29.29 7.82
C GLN A 541 -4.24 28.40 8.61
N MET A 542 -4.63 27.14 8.87
CA MET A 542 -3.76 26.16 9.53
C MET A 542 -2.58 25.74 8.64
N ALA A 543 -2.78 25.65 7.33
CA ALA A 543 -1.70 25.43 6.35
C ALA A 543 -0.72 26.60 6.29
N ASP A 544 -1.21 27.85 6.24
CA ASP A 544 -0.34 29.02 6.32
C ASP A 544 0.39 29.13 7.68
N ALA A 545 -0.26 28.79 8.79
CA ALA A 545 0.40 28.67 10.09
C ALA A 545 1.49 27.58 10.10
N TYR A 546 1.21 26.39 9.56
CA TYR A 546 2.15 25.27 9.54
C TYR A 546 3.35 25.55 8.63
N VAL A 547 3.13 26.09 7.42
CA VAL A 547 4.21 26.31 6.45
C VAL A 547 5.03 27.57 6.76
N ASN A 548 4.38 28.66 7.15
CA ASN A 548 5.00 29.99 7.29
C ASN A 548 5.09 30.52 8.73
N GLY A 549 4.55 29.80 9.72
CA GLY A 549 4.61 30.19 11.14
C GLY A 549 3.92 31.52 11.43
N GLY A 550 4.49 32.27 12.36
CA GLY A 550 4.12 33.65 12.68
C GLY A 550 3.47 33.83 14.05
N GLU A 551 2.77 34.96 14.21
CA GLU A 551 2.08 35.31 15.46
C GLU A 551 0.71 34.64 15.54
N VAL A 552 0.44 33.99 16.68
CA VAL A 552 -0.81 33.30 17.02
C VAL A 552 -1.37 33.83 18.34
N SER A 553 -2.70 33.89 18.46
CA SER A 553 -3.40 34.47 19.62
C SER A 553 -4.31 33.46 20.29
N PHE A 554 -4.25 33.39 21.62
CA PHE A 554 -5.10 32.51 22.43
C PHE A 554 -5.84 33.32 23.49
N THR A 555 -7.17 33.22 23.50
CA THR A 555 -8.04 33.95 24.43
C THR A 555 -8.61 33.01 25.48
N ASN A 556 -8.37 33.32 26.76
CA ASN A 556 -8.87 32.58 27.92
C ASN A 556 -8.62 31.06 27.82
N GLN A 557 -7.42 30.67 27.39
CA GLN A 557 -6.99 29.28 27.29
C GLN A 557 -6.68 28.73 28.70
N PRO A 558 -6.99 27.45 28.99
CA PRO A 558 -6.49 26.76 30.18
C PRO A 558 -4.98 26.94 30.39
N ALA A 559 -4.58 27.44 31.56
CA ALA A 559 -3.17 27.43 31.97
C ALA A 559 -2.86 26.10 32.66
N VAL A 560 -2.02 25.27 32.05
CA VAL A 560 -1.90 23.83 32.34
C VAL A 560 -0.74 23.49 33.29
N LYS A 561 -0.44 22.22 33.51
CA LYS A 561 0.82 21.78 34.15
C LYS A 561 1.90 21.53 33.08
N LEU A 562 3.13 21.30 33.52
CA LEU A 562 4.31 21.06 32.65
C LEU A 562 4.23 19.74 31.88
N ASP A 563 3.46 18.79 32.41
CA ASP A 563 3.32 17.38 32.04
C ASP A 563 1.85 17.00 31.71
N ASP A 564 0.89 17.59 32.42
CA ASP A 564 -0.54 17.38 32.22
C ASP A 564 -1.21 18.59 31.56
N TRP A 565 -1.55 18.44 30.29
CA TRP A 565 -2.20 19.47 29.47
C TRP A 565 -3.72 19.33 29.40
N ARG A 566 -4.32 18.32 30.05
CA ARG A 566 -5.79 18.14 30.08
C ARG A 566 -6.49 19.34 30.69
N ASP A 567 -7.71 19.63 30.24
CA ASP A 567 -8.48 20.79 30.69
C ASP A 567 -8.83 20.82 32.20
N GLY A 568 -8.63 19.71 32.92
CA GLY A 568 -8.71 19.66 34.39
C GLY A 568 -7.44 20.16 35.11
N ALA A 569 -6.27 20.11 34.47
CA ALA A 569 -4.98 20.51 35.05
C ALA A 569 -4.90 22.01 35.38
N LYS A 570 -5.78 22.81 34.76
CA LYS A 570 -5.93 24.25 34.98
C LYS A 570 -6.46 24.65 36.34
N ASN A 571 -7.07 23.72 37.06
CA ASN A 571 -7.65 24.01 38.37
C ASN A 571 -6.53 24.18 39.39
N GLY A 572 -6.64 25.22 40.22
CA GLY A 572 -5.83 25.35 41.42
C GLY A 572 -6.03 24.15 42.33
N ASP A 573 -4.97 23.73 43.01
CA ASP A 573 -4.98 22.66 44.02
C ASP A 573 -5.12 23.22 45.44
N GLY A 574 -4.78 24.49 45.65
CA GLY A 574 -4.85 25.18 46.94
C GLY A 574 -3.55 25.17 47.74
N THR A 575 -2.44 24.71 47.16
CA THR A 575 -1.13 24.71 47.82
C THR A 575 -0.33 26.01 47.58
N PRO A 576 0.56 26.42 48.50
CA PRO A 576 1.52 27.51 48.27
C PRO A 576 2.42 27.27 47.06
N ASN A 577 2.86 28.35 46.39
CA ASN A 577 3.87 28.30 45.30
C ASN A 577 3.45 27.44 44.08
N GLN A 578 2.15 27.37 43.78
CA GLN A 578 1.63 26.72 42.58
C GLN A 578 2.26 27.32 41.32
N LYS A 579 2.59 26.46 40.36
CA LYS A 579 2.96 26.81 38.98
C LYS A 579 1.91 26.31 37.99
N ARG A 580 1.60 27.10 36.96
CA ARG A 580 0.83 26.71 35.76
C ARG A 580 1.53 27.27 34.52
N TYR A 581 1.16 26.84 33.32
CA TYR A 581 1.87 27.19 32.08
C TYR A 581 0.91 27.60 30.96
N ALA A 582 1.28 28.59 30.16
CA ALA A 582 0.72 28.76 28.83
C ALA A 582 1.15 27.58 27.93
N ARG A 583 0.24 26.99 27.16
CA ARG A 583 0.56 25.78 26.35
C ARG A 583 1.65 26.04 25.30
N TYR A 584 1.68 27.21 24.68
CA TYR A 584 2.56 27.48 23.53
C TYR A 584 3.48 28.67 23.81
N HIS A 585 4.78 28.44 23.73
CA HIS A 585 5.82 29.40 24.04
C HIS A 585 6.89 29.43 22.91
N PRO A 586 7.72 30.48 22.78
CA PRO A 586 7.76 31.69 23.60
C PRO A 586 6.51 32.57 23.46
N VAL A 587 6.15 33.23 24.54
CA VAL A 587 5.03 34.18 24.65
C VAL A 587 5.55 35.58 24.37
N ILE A 588 4.80 36.37 23.60
CA ILE A 588 5.19 37.74 23.26
C ILE A 588 5.12 38.60 24.52
N GLU A 589 6.23 39.28 24.85
CA GLU A 589 6.37 40.14 26.03
C GLU A 589 5.21 41.15 26.14
N GLY A 590 4.62 41.27 27.34
CA GLY A 590 3.47 42.14 27.59
C GLY A 590 2.16 41.75 26.90
N SER A 591 2.10 40.63 26.18
CA SER A 591 0.85 40.13 25.57
C SER A 591 -0.03 39.30 26.52
N ALA A 592 0.54 38.85 27.64
CA ALA A 592 -0.09 37.93 28.58
C ALA A 592 -1.02 38.64 29.57
N SER A 593 -2.10 37.96 29.95
CA SER A 593 -2.99 38.33 31.06
C SER A 593 -3.60 37.07 31.69
N VAL A 594 -3.64 37.03 33.02
CA VAL A 594 -3.98 35.84 33.80
C VAL A 594 -5.29 36.05 34.56
N THR A 595 -6.13 35.02 34.59
CA THR A 595 -7.35 34.98 35.41
C THR A 595 -7.36 33.74 36.29
N VAL A 596 -7.86 33.86 37.51
CA VAL A 596 -8.07 32.75 38.45
C VAL A 596 -9.50 32.83 38.97
N GLY A 597 -10.29 31.78 38.76
CA GLY A 597 -11.72 31.77 39.10
C GLY A 597 -12.55 32.84 38.35
N GLY A 598 -12.05 33.35 37.22
CA GLY A 598 -12.65 34.43 36.44
C GLY A 598 -12.28 35.86 36.90
N ALA A 599 -11.56 36.01 38.02
CA ALA A 599 -11.00 37.30 38.42
C ALA A 599 -9.63 37.53 37.76
N SER A 600 -9.34 38.75 37.29
CA SER A 600 -8.02 39.11 36.76
C SER A 600 -6.98 39.14 37.89
N TRP A 601 -5.80 38.60 37.62
CA TRP A 601 -4.62 38.70 38.49
C TRP A 601 -3.56 39.55 37.78
N ALA A 602 -2.78 40.32 38.54
CA ALA A 602 -1.75 41.18 37.99
C ALA A 602 -0.45 40.40 37.78
N ILE A 603 0.20 40.61 36.65
CA ILE A 603 1.57 40.11 36.41
C ILE A 603 2.55 41.10 37.05
N VAL A 604 3.50 40.59 37.82
CA VAL A 604 4.53 41.38 38.53
C VAL A 604 5.92 40.76 38.33
N ASP A 605 6.97 41.56 38.42
CA ASP A 605 8.37 41.11 38.25
C ASP A 605 8.84 40.18 39.38
N THR A 606 8.28 40.34 40.58
CA THR A 606 8.53 39.49 41.76
C THR A 606 7.31 39.41 42.66
N LEU A 607 7.14 38.26 43.32
CA LEU A 607 6.14 38.02 44.35
C LEU A 607 6.54 38.62 45.71
N GLU A 608 7.84 38.84 45.95
CA GLU A 608 8.38 39.37 47.21
C GLU A 608 7.81 40.75 47.55
N GLY A 609 7.26 40.89 48.75
CA GLY A 609 6.70 42.14 49.27
C GLY A 609 5.30 42.49 48.76
N GLN A 610 4.65 41.62 47.98
CA GLN A 610 3.32 41.89 47.39
C GLN A 610 2.17 41.73 48.40
N GLY A 611 2.39 41.03 49.52
CA GLY A 611 1.33 40.76 50.49
C GLY A 611 0.23 39.84 49.95
N GLN A 612 -0.95 39.85 50.57
CA GLN A 612 -2.12 39.04 50.14
C GLN A 612 -2.86 39.66 48.93
N ALA A 613 -2.12 39.92 47.86
CA ALA A 613 -2.60 40.46 46.60
C ALA A 613 -2.84 39.35 45.55
N ASN A 614 -3.76 39.60 44.61
CA ASN A 614 -4.00 38.72 43.46
C ASN A 614 -2.94 38.96 42.38
N VAL A 615 -1.73 38.45 42.62
CA VAL A 615 -0.54 38.63 41.78
C VAL A 615 0.09 37.29 41.37
N CYS A 616 0.78 37.29 40.24
CA CYS A 616 1.58 36.19 39.73
C CYS A 616 2.82 36.73 38.99
N THR A 617 3.90 35.96 38.93
CA THR A 617 4.97 36.21 37.96
C THR A 617 4.66 35.49 36.64
N PHE A 618 5.25 35.95 35.54
CA PHE A 618 5.10 35.32 34.22
C PHE A 618 6.46 35.25 33.51
N ASP A 619 6.93 34.05 33.19
CA ASP A 619 8.08 33.83 32.31
C ASP A 619 7.60 33.78 30.86
N TYR A 620 8.09 34.72 30.04
CA TYR A 620 7.71 34.83 28.63
C TYR A 620 8.44 33.81 27.74
N GLU A 621 9.57 33.25 28.14
CA GLU A 621 10.31 32.27 27.33
C GLU A 621 9.72 30.85 27.50
N THR A 622 9.38 30.47 28.73
CA THR A 622 8.82 29.13 29.05
C THR A 622 7.28 29.11 29.16
N GLY A 623 6.64 30.28 29.27
CA GLY A 623 5.21 30.40 29.55
C GLY A 623 4.82 30.08 31.00
N GLU A 624 5.77 29.94 31.93
CA GLU A 624 5.50 29.66 33.35
C GLU A 624 4.75 30.82 34.03
N ILE A 625 3.74 30.48 34.82
CA ILE A 625 2.96 31.35 35.68
C ILE A 625 3.13 30.84 37.11
N ALA A 626 3.87 31.56 37.96
CA ALA A 626 4.05 31.20 39.37
C ALA A 626 3.22 32.09 40.29
N PHE A 627 2.60 31.46 41.28
CA PHE A 627 1.69 32.09 42.25
C PHE A 627 2.29 32.10 43.66
N GLY A 628 1.75 32.95 44.53
CA GLY A 628 2.27 33.18 45.87
C GLY A 628 2.06 32.05 46.88
N ASP A 629 2.58 32.28 48.08
CA ASP A 629 2.51 31.36 49.22
C ASP A 629 1.39 31.68 50.23
N GLY A 630 0.65 32.78 50.03
CA GLY A 630 -0.31 33.33 50.99
C GLY A 630 0.27 34.40 51.92
N THR A 631 1.58 34.67 51.83
CA THR A 631 2.28 35.81 52.43
C THR A 631 2.63 36.82 51.35
N ASP A 632 3.26 36.35 50.28
CA ASP A 632 3.77 37.09 49.13
C ASP A 632 3.06 36.62 47.85
N GLY A 633 1.88 37.19 47.63
CA GLY A 633 0.89 36.76 46.66
C GLY A 633 -0.13 35.76 47.23
N ASN A 634 -1.37 35.85 46.76
CA ASN A 634 -2.44 34.92 47.13
C ASN A 634 -2.25 33.55 46.46
N ILE A 635 -2.85 32.52 47.07
CA ILE A 635 -2.87 31.15 46.55
C ILE A 635 -4.12 30.93 45.66
N PRO A 636 -3.99 30.39 44.42
CA PRO A 636 -5.11 29.87 43.66
C PRO A 636 -5.81 28.75 44.43
N ALA A 637 -7.06 28.98 44.85
CA ALA A 637 -7.76 28.05 45.73
C ALA A 637 -8.17 26.77 44.98
N SER A 638 -8.38 25.69 45.74
CA SER A 638 -8.76 24.39 45.19
C SER A 638 -9.99 24.49 44.27
N ASN A 639 -9.88 23.96 43.05
CA ASN A 639 -10.87 24.02 41.97
C ASN A 639 -11.13 25.40 41.33
N GLN A 640 -10.35 26.44 41.64
CA GLN A 640 -10.38 27.69 40.86
C GLN A 640 -9.63 27.48 39.53
N ALA A 641 -10.33 27.55 38.40
CA ALA A 641 -9.69 27.46 37.08
C ALA A 641 -8.77 28.67 36.82
N VAL A 642 -7.51 28.40 36.49
CA VAL A 642 -6.54 29.37 35.97
C VAL A 642 -6.61 29.38 34.44
N ASN A 643 -6.81 30.55 33.85
CA ASN A 643 -6.80 30.71 32.39
C ASN A 643 -5.94 31.92 31.99
N VAL A 644 -5.30 31.83 30.83
CA VAL A 644 -4.40 32.85 30.28
C VAL A 644 -4.88 33.31 28.91
N THR A 645 -4.83 34.62 28.67
CA THR A 645 -4.95 35.22 27.34
C THR A 645 -3.58 35.75 26.94
N TYR A 646 -3.06 35.33 25.79
CA TYR A 646 -1.70 35.64 25.36
C TYR A 646 -1.54 35.56 23.84
N ARG A 647 -0.40 36.05 23.34
CA ARG A 647 0.03 35.83 21.95
C ARG A 647 1.42 35.20 21.95
N SER A 648 1.67 34.30 21.02
CA SER A 648 2.95 33.59 20.88
C SER A 648 3.44 33.73 19.43
N LYS A 649 4.76 33.68 19.24
CA LYS A 649 5.37 33.58 17.91
C LYS A 649 5.88 32.16 17.73
N GLN A 650 5.41 31.48 16.69
CA GLN A 650 5.71 30.08 16.40
C GLN A 650 6.42 29.97 15.03
N ASP A 651 7.34 29.01 14.92
CA ASP A 651 8.13 28.79 13.70
C ASP A 651 7.35 27.95 12.67
N GLY A 652 7.52 28.27 11.38
CA GLY A 652 6.93 27.50 10.28
C GLY A 652 7.85 26.40 9.78
N PHE A 653 7.29 25.41 9.06
CA PHE A 653 8.06 24.38 8.36
C PHE A 653 9.20 24.96 7.51
N ASN A 654 8.97 26.11 6.87
CA ASN A 654 9.96 26.83 6.07
C ASN A 654 11.20 27.27 6.89
N ASP A 655 11.08 27.43 8.21
CA ASP A 655 12.17 27.81 9.12
C ASP A 655 12.93 26.56 9.61
N TYR A 656 12.20 25.51 10.01
CA TYR A 656 12.78 24.18 10.31
C TYR A 656 13.59 23.64 9.13
N TYR A 657 13.07 23.76 7.90
CA TYR A 657 13.75 23.29 6.69
C TYR A 657 15.10 23.99 6.48
N ASP A 658 15.15 25.32 6.52
CA ASP A 658 16.41 26.05 6.30
C ASP A 658 17.42 25.75 7.41
N ALA A 659 16.98 25.75 8.66
CA ALA A 659 17.84 25.56 9.82
C ALA A 659 18.47 24.16 9.87
N LEU A 660 17.66 23.10 9.70
CA LEU A 660 18.14 21.71 9.67
C LEU A 660 19.07 21.45 8.47
N LYS A 661 18.80 22.08 7.31
CA LYS A 661 19.68 21.99 6.14
C LYS A 661 21.02 22.69 6.36
N GLU A 662 21.03 23.86 6.99
CA GLU A 662 22.27 24.58 7.33
C GLU A 662 23.11 23.78 8.34
N LEU A 663 22.49 23.25 9.40
CA LEU A 663 23.18 22.44 10.41
C LEU A 663 23.75 21.14 9.80
N ALA A 664 22.99 20.45 8.95
CA ALA A 664 23.48 19.30 8.21
C ALA A 664 24.67 19.66 7.30
N GLU A 665 24.68 20.81 6.60
CA GLU A 665 25.85 21.23 5.81
C GLU A 665 27.07 21.55 6.70
N LYS A 666 26.89 22.20 7.86
CA LYS A 666 27.97 22.46 8.84
C LYS A 666 28.65 21.15 9.27
N MET A 667 27.85 20.15 9.61
CA MET A 667 28.30 18.81 10.01
C MET A 667 28.85 17.99 8.83
N GLY A 668 28.54 18.39 7.59
CA GLY A 668 28.93 17.70 6.36
C GLY A 668 28.14 16.41 6.13
N MET A 669 26.87 16.42 6.51
CA MET A 669 25.86 15.39 6.35
C MET A 669 24.81 15.81 5.31
N GLU A 670 23.88 14.90 4.99
CA GLU A 670 22.69 15.16 4.18
C GLU A 670 21.48 14.74 5.05
N ILE A 671 20.38 15.50 4.97
CA ILE A 671 19.13 15.26 5.72
C ILE A 671 17.94 15.39 4.76
N GLY A 672 16.94 14.52 4.92
CA GLY A 672 15.61 14.66 4.35
C GLY A 672 14.63 15.23 5.39
N VAL A 673 13.99 16.34 5.06
CA VAL A 673 13.01 17.05 5.90
C VAL A 673 11.65 17.04 5.18
N TYR A 674 10.67 16.40 5.81
CA TYR A 674 9.40 16.03 5.20
C TYR A 674 8.23 16.73 5.89
N SER A 675 7.34 17.32 5.08
CA SER A 675 6.12 17.96 5.56
C SER A 675 5.04 16.92 5.86
N CYS A 676 4.34 17.09 6.98
CA CYS A 676 3.29 16.19 7.45
C CYS A 676 1.89 16.78 7.31
N MET A 677 1.71 17.57 6.24
CA MET A 677 0.45 18.19 5.85
C MET A 677 0.27 18.11 4.32
N GLU A 678 -0.51 17.16 3.84
CA GLU A 678 -0.56 16.79 2.40
C GLU A 678 -1.75 17.37 1.62
N GLU A 679 -2.62 18.12 2.29
CA GLU A 679 -3.74 18.79 1.64
C GLU A 679 -3.30 19.92 0.70
N THR A 680 -4.08 20.11 -0.36
CA THR A 680 -3.69 20.95 -1.51
C THR A 680 -3.31 22.40 -1.13
N ALA A 681 -3.86 22.95 -0.04
CA ALA A 681 -3.47 24.27 0.47
C ALA A 681 -2.02 24.32 0.96
N ALA A 682 -1.56 23.30 1.69
CA ALA A 682 -0.19 23.21 2.18
C ALA A 682 0.78 22.87 1.04
N VAL A 683 0.40 21.94 0.15
CA VAL A 683 1.19 21.56 -1.04
C VAL A 683 1.49 22.79 -1.91
N ASN A 684 0.51 23.69 -2.10
CA ASN A 684 0.72 24.94 -2.84
C ASN A 684 1.75 25.85 -2.15
N LEU A 685 1.64 26.07 -0.84
CA LEU A 685 2.59 26.91 -0.08
C LEU A 685 4.02 26.32 -0.08
N HIS A 686 4.15 24.99 0.03
CA HIS A 686 5.43 24.29 -0.12
C HIS A 686 6.01 24.41 -1.54
N ASN A 687 5.16 24.40 -2.57
CA ASN A 687 5.58 24.63 -3.95
C ASN A 687 6.01 26.09 -4.21
N GLU A 688 5.37 27.06 -3.55
CA GLU A 688 5.71 28.49 -3.61
C GLU A 688 7.05 28.78 -2.92
N SER A 689 7.34 28.14 -1.78
CA SER A 689 8.64 28.29 -1.09
C SER A 689 9.75 27.43 -1.70
N GLY A 690 9.40 26.27 -2.27
CA GLY A 690 10.34 25.23 -2.71
C GLY A 690 11.04 24.48 -1.57
N LYS A 691 10.71 24.79 -0.31
CA LYS A 691 11.31 24.26 0.92
C LYS A 691 10.52 23.06 1.45
N TYR A 692 10.99 21.88 1.08
CA TYR A 692 10.62 20.54 1.54
C TYR A 692 11.48 19.53 0.77
N ASP A 693 11.67 18.29 1.21
CA ASP A 693 12.23 17.24 0.34
C ASP A 693 11.15 16.27 -0.18
N GLY A 694 10.11 16.10 0.63
CA GLY A 694 8.92 15.33 0.29
C GLY A 694 7.76 15.68 1.21
N ILE A 695 6.59 15.14 0.91
CA ILE A 695 5.36 15.32 1.69
C ILE A 695 4.86 13.94 2.12
N VAL A 696 4.74 13.77 3.43
CA VAL A 696 4.19 12.59 4.09
C VAL A 696 2.72 12.44 3.74
N ILE A 697 2.35 11.23 3.36
CA ILE A 697 0.98 10.82 3.11
C ILE A 697 0.73 9.47 3.79
N HIS A 698 -0.41 9.37 4.47
CA HIS A 698 -0.87 8.14 5.12
C HIS A 698 -2.03 7.53 4.31
N PRO A 699 -1.77 6.68 3.29
CA PRO A 699 -2.82 5.95 2.59
C PRO A 699 -3.28 4.75 3.42
N TYR A 700 -4.53 4.80 3.87
CA TYR A 700 -5.24 3.62 4.32
C TYR A 700 -6.47 3.42 3.43
N SER A 701 -6.88 2.16 3.24
CA SER A 701 -7.96 1.80 2.29
C SER A 701 -9.32 2.46 2.59
N GLU A 702 -9.52 2.97 3.82
CA GLU A 702 -10.72 3.69 4.27
C GLU A 702 -12.01 2.98 3.83
N THR A 703 -12.24 1.78 4.38
CA THR A 703 -13.29 0.81 3.96
C THR A 703 -14.43 0.63 4.95
N ASN A 704 -14.38 1.32 6.09
CA ASN A 704 -15.45 1.34 7.09
C ASN A 704 -15.93 2.78 7.30
N SER A 705 -17.21 3.06 7.07
CA SER A 705 -17.82 4.33 7.50
C SER A 705 -19.27 4.19 7.92
N ASN A 706 -19.54 4.39 9.21
CA ASN A 706 -20.89 4.67 9.70
C ASN A 706 -21.37 6.10 9.34
N ASN A 707 -20.43 7.01 9.02
CA ASN A 707 -20.69 8.43 8.72
C ASN A 707 -20.60 8.76 7.20
N GLY A 708 -20.87 7.79 6.33
CA GLY A 708 -21.23 8.02 4.91
C GLY A 708 -20.12 8.34 3.91
N GLY A 709 -18.94 8.80 4.34
CA GLY A 709 -17.88 9.28 3.44
C GLY A 709 -17.22 8.23 2.54
N TYR A 710 -17.24 6.94 2.91
CA TYR A 710 -16.40 5.92 2.26
C TYR A 710 -17.19 4.75 1.67
N LEU A 711 -16.55 4.00 0.78
CA LEU A 711 -17.09 2.71 0.32
C LEU A 711 -17.03 1.76 1.50
N LYS A 712 -18.19 1.23 1.93
CA LYS A 712 -18.24 0.25 3.01
C LYS A 712 -18.07 -1.15 2.43
N VAL A 713 -17.09 -1.88 2.95
CA VAL A 713 -16.98 -3.33 2.79
C VAL A 713 -17.38 -3.94 4.14
N GLU A 714 -18.25 -4.95 4.15
CA GLU A 714 -18.65 -5.62 5.39
C GLU A 714 -17.60 -6.68 5.78
N ASP A 715 -17.41 -6.93 7.08
CA ASP A 715 -16.39 -7.89 7.57
C ASP A 715 -16.69 -9.36 7.18
N ASP A 716 -17.89 -9.64 6.68
CA ASP A 716 -18.40 -10.94 6.20
C ASP A 716 -18.64 -10.97 4.68
N ASP A 717 -18.16 -9.97 3.92
CA ASP A 717 -18.25 -9.95 2.46
C ASP A 717 -17.44 -11.13 1.84
N PRO A 718 -18.04 -11.99 1.00
CA PRO A 718 -17.35 -13.17 0.44
C PRO A 718 -16.20 -12.82 -0.52
N GLU A 719 -16.16 -11.58 -1.02
CA GLU A 719 -15.09 -11.03 -1.87
C GLU A 719 -14.20 -10.05 -1.09
N PHE A 720 -14.16 -10.11 0.25
CA PHE A 720 -13.43 -9.12 1.08
C PHE A 720 -11.96 -8.98 0.65
N TYR A 721 -11.27 -10.11 0.47
CA TYR A 721 -9.86 -10.16 0.04
C TYR A 721 -9.66 -9.43 -1.29
N GLU A 722 -10.52 -9.72 -2.28
CA GLU A 722 -10.49 -9.20 -3.63
C GLU A 722 -10.84 -7.69 -3.65
N LYS A 723 -11.85 -7.28 -2.89
CA LYS A 723 -12.29 -5.89 -2.73
C LYS A 723 -11.24 -5.03 -2.02
N MET A 724 -10.51 -5.57 -1.03
CA MET A 724 -9.41 -4.85 -0.40
C MET A 724 -8.28 -4.54 -1.39
N LEU A 725 -7.87 -5.53 -2.21
CA LEU A 725 -6.87 -5.33 -3.27
C LEU A 725 -7.33 -4.27 -4.30
N GLY A 726 -8.58 -4.35 -4.76
CA GLY A 726 -9.13 -3.39 -5.72
C GLY A 726 -9.31 -1.98 -5.16
N ARG A 727 -9.69 -1.86 -3.88
CA ARG A 727 -9.82 -0.58 -3.17
C ARG A 727 -8.48 0.11 -2.95
N SER A 728 -7.38 -0.62 -2.76
CA SER A 728 -6.03 -0.04 -2.76
C SER A 728 -5.76 0.71 -4.07
N LEU A 729 -5.99 0.07 -5.23
CA LEU A 729 -5.81 0.69 -6.54
C LEU A 729 -6.70 1.95 -6.71
N GLN A 730 -7.99 1.82 -6.35
CA GLN A 730 -9.00 2.87 -6.53
C GLN A 730 -8.84 4.07 -5.58
N TYR A 731 -8.26 3.86 -4.39
CA TYR A 731 -8.16 4.90 -3.36
C TYR A 731 -6.72 5.23 -2.97
N ASN A 732 -5.95 4.26 -2.47
CA ASN A 732 -4.60 4.49 -1.94
C ASN A 732 -3.62 4.91 -3.04
N ILE A 733 -3.39 4.03 -4.01
CA ILE A 733 -2.46 4.22 -5.13
C ILE A 733 -2.84 5.49 -5.91
N THR A 734 -4.14 5.67 -6.16
CA THR A 734 -4.72 6.85 -6.79
C THR A 734 -4.48 8.16 -6.01
N ARG A 735 -4.63 8.16 -4.68
CA ARG A 735 -4.41 9.35 -3.81
C ARG A 735 -2.93 9.71 -3.73
N VAL A 736 -2.03 8.73 -3.66
CA VAL A 736 -0.57 8.95 -3.64
C VAL A 736 -0.07 9.47 -4.99
N GLN A 737 -0.55 8.93 -6.11
CA GLN A 737 -0.26 9.48 -7.44
C GLN A 737 -0.76 10.93 -7.57
N ALA A 738 -1.99 11.21 -7.14
CA ALA A 738 -2.57 12.55 -7.18
C ALA A 738 -1.92 13.57 -6.22
N LEU A 739 -1.11 13.11 -5.24
CA LEU A 739 -0.17 13.96 -4.51
C LEU A 739 1.11 14.16 -5.32
N SER A 740 1.72 13.07 -5.81
CA SER A 740 2.96 13.07 -6.60
C SER A 740 2.90 14.02 -7.80
N ASP A 741 1.79 14.00 -8.55
CA ASP A 741 1.52 14.87 -9.71
C ASP A 741 1.48 16.37 -9.37
N LYS A 742 1.32 16.74 -8.09
CA LYS A 742 1.31 18.13 -7.61
C LYS A 742 2.67 18.62 -7.10
N LEU A 743 3.65 17.74 -6.91
CA LEU A 743 4.93 18.11 -6.31
C LEU A 743 5.89 18.75 -7.33
N LEU A 744 6.86 19.52 -6.84
CA LEU A 744 7.92 20.06 -7.71
C LEU A 744 8.86 18.93 -8.19
N PRO A 745 9.46 19.05 -9.40
CA PRO A 745 10.40 18.04 -9.91
C PRO A 745 11.56 17.75 -8.95
N GLY A 746 11.71 16.48 -8.56
CA GLY A 746 12.73 16.03 -7.61
C GLY A 746 12.30 16.07 -6.13
N LYS A 747 11.05 16.42 -5.85
CA LYS A 747 10.37 16.17 -4.57
C LYS A 747 9.53 14.89 -4.69
N ILE A 748 9.19 14.26 -3.57
CA ILE A 748 8.58 12.92 -3.53
C ILE A 748 7.43 12.80 -2.52
N PRO A 749 6.41 11.95 -2.76
CA PRO A 749 5.53 11.48 -1.70
C PRO A 749 6.33 10.60 -0.73
N VAL A 750 5.94 10.60 0.55
CA VAL A 750 6.65 9.87 1.61
C VAL A 750 5.65 8.99 2.37
N LEU A 751 5.91 7.69 2.41
CA LEU A 751 4.98 6.66 2.87
C LEU A 751 5.38 6.19 4.28
N SER A 752 4.97 6.97 5.28
CA SER A 752 5.35 6.81 6.70
C SER A 752 4.38 5.96 7.53
N GLU A 753 3.13 5.81 7.04
CA GLU A 753 2.11 4.92 7.58
C GLU A 753 1.20 4.44 6.43
N PHE A 754 0.90 3.15 6.36
CA PHE A 754 -0.10 2.59 5.44
C PHE A 754 -0.71 1.29 6.00
N GLY A 755 -1.85 0.87 5.44
CA GLY A 755 -2.52 -0.37 5.79
C GLY A 755 -4.03 -0.37 5.52
N VAL A 756 -4.77 -1.15 6.30
CA VAL A 756 -6.23 -1.32 6.22
C VAL A 756 -6.90 -0.62 7.40
N TYR A 757 -7.83 0.31 7.17
CA TYR A 757 -8.42 1.09 8.26
C TYR A 757 -9.73 0.47 8.80
N SER A 758 -9.83 0.35 10.13
CA SER A 758 -11.07 0.06 10.85
C SER A 758 -11.78 -1.29 10.57
N HIS A 759 -11.02 -2.37 10.33
CA HIS A 759 -11.52 -3.75 10.31
C HIS A 759 -10.91 -4.57 11.44
N ASN A 760 -11.70 -5.35 12.20
CA ASN A 760 -11.19 -6.28 13.23
C ASN A 760 -11.56 -7.74 12.94
N ASN A 761 -11.50 -8.08 11.65
CA ASN A 761 -11.76 -9.41 11.12
C ASN A 761 -10.52 -10.31 11.15
N GLN A 762 -10.66 -11.58 10.79
CA GLN A 762 -9.54 -12.53 10.68
C GLN A 762 -8.53 -12.10 9.61
N TYR A 763 -9.01 -11.58 8.47
CA TYR A 763 -8.17 -11.10 7.35
C TYR A 763 -7.07 -10.13 7.80
N SER A 764 -7.39 -9.18 8.68
CA SER A 764 -6.42 -8.17 9.16
C SER A 764 -5.19 -8.77 9.87
N ARG A 765 -5.29 -10.04 10.30
CA ARG A 765 -4.22 -10.82 10.94
C ARG A 765 -3.62 -11.91 10.02
N SER A 766 -4.12 -12.07 8.80
CA SER A 766 -3.88 -13.24 7.95
C SER A 766 -2.85 -13.03 6.84
N LEU A 767 -2.58 -14.10 6.11
CA LEU A 767 -1.76 -14.09 4.90
C LEU A 767 -2.33 -13.17 3.81
N GLY A 768 -3.66 -13.10 3.65
CA GLY A 768 -4.32 -12.23 2.68
C GLY A 768 -4.08 -10.73 2.91
N HIS A 769 -4.02 -10.28 4.17
CA HIS A 769 -3.53 -8.93 4.48
C HIS A 769 -2.01 -8.79 4.22
N GLY A 770 -1.22 -9.85 4.45
CA GLY A 770 0.16 -9.92 3.97
C GLY A 770 0.30 -9.69 2.46
N ILE A 771 -0.58 -10.28 1.64
CA ILE A 771 -0.62 -10.10 0.18
C ILE A 771 -1.03 -8.67 -0.21
N TYR A 772 -2.00 -8.09 0.49
CA TYR A 772 -2.33 -6.66 0.35
C TYR A 772 -1.10 -5.78 0.61
N ILE A 773 -0.38 -6.01 1.70
CA ILE A 773 0.82 -5.25 2.07
C ILE A 773 1.96 -5.47 1.06
N ALA A 774 2.14 -6.69 0.55
CA ALA A 774 3.10 -6.98 -0.51
C ALA A 774 2.79 -6.21 -1.81
N ASN A 775 1.51 -6.06 -2.17
CA ASN A 775 1.10 -5.26 -3.33
C ASN A 775 1.42 -3.77 -3.12
N GLU A 776 1.01 -3.19 -2.00
CA GLU A 776 1.24 -1.77 -1.71
C GLU A 776 2.74 -1.42 -1.67
N MET A 777 3.58 -2.30 -1.11
CA MET A 777 5.04 -2.08 -1.10
C MET A 777 5.66 -2.08 -2.51
N ILE A 778 5.12 -2.85 -3.47
CA ILE A 778 5.59 -2.84 -4.86
C ILE A 778 5.11 -1.59 -5.60
N ASP A 779 3.90 -1.11 -5.33
CA ASP A 779 3.39 0.12 -5.97
C ASP A 779 4.12 1.37 -5.45
N TYR A 780 4.28 1.50 -4.13
CA TYR A 780 4.91 2.69 -3.54
C TYR A 780 6.40 2.81 -3.86
N ILE A 781 7.12 1.72 -4.08
CA ILE A 781 8.54 1.80 -4.49
C ILE A 781 8.70 2.34 -5.93
N GLU A 782 7.74 2.06 -6.82
CA GLU A 782 7.71 2.67 -8.17
C GLU A 782 7.43 4.19 -8.10
N MET A 783 6.64 4.65 -7.12
CA MET A 783 6.28 6.07 -6.90
C MET A 783 7.41 6.96 -6.34
N GLY A 784 8.62 6.43 -6.18
CA GLY A 784 9.81 7.23 -5.81
C GLY A 784 9.97 7.52 -4.31
N THR A 785 9.12 6.97 -3.44
CA THR A 785 9.19 7.17 -1.97
C THR A 785 10.58 6.84 -1.39
N PRO A 786 11.06 7.54 -0.34
CA PRO A 786 12.39 7.31 0.23
C PRO A 786 12.43 6.17 1.26
N TYR A 787 11.26 5.74 1.75
CA TYR A 787 10.98 4.62 2.64
C TYR A 787 9.48 4.28 2.61
N ILE A 788 9.12 3.11 3.14
CA ILE A 788 7.75 2.58 3.23
C ILE A 788 7.59 1.99 4.64
N ASN A 789 6.94 2.69 5.56
CA ASN A 789 6.70 2.25 6.93
C ASN A 789 5.24 1.83 7.13
N LYS A 790 4.99 0.55 7.44
CA LYS A 790 3.62 0.07 7.74
C LYS A 790 3.17 0.54 9.12
N HIS A 791 1.89 0.89 9.27
CA HIS A 791 1.27 1.03 10.58
C HIS A 791 0.67 -0.32 11.04
N CYS A 792 0.97 -0.84 12.22
CA CYS A 792 2.01 -0.49 13.19
C CYS A 792 2.85 -1.73 13.50
N LEU A 793 3.94 -1.52 14.26
CA LEU A 793 4.80 -2.60 14.71
C LEU A 793 4.10 -3.53 15.70
N VAL A 794 3.46 -2.95 16.71
CA VAL A 794 2.80 -3.67 17.80
C VAL A 794 1.50 -2.99 18.21
N ASP A 795 0.50 -3.82 18.49
CA ASP A 795 -0.80 -3.42 19.05
C ASP A 795 -1.59 -4.63 19.57
N GLU A 796 -2.73 -4.37 20.22
CA GLU A 796 -3.61 -5.38 20.80
C GLU A 796 -4.76 -5.75 19.83
N PRO A 797 -4.90 -7.02 19.41
CA PRO A 797 -5.85 -7.41 18.36
C PRO A 797 -7.32 -7.18 18.68
N TYR A 798 -7.68 -7.01 19.95
CA TYR A 798 -9.06 -6.87 20.41
C TYR A 798 -9.34 -5.52 21.09
N GLY A 799 -8.37 -4.60 21.05
CA GLY A 799 -8.52 -3.21 21.48
C GLY A 799 -8.79 -2.27 20.30
N ALA A 800 -9.52 -1.19 20.58
CA ALA A 800 -9.51 0.02 19.76
C ALA A 800 -8.75 1.11 20.54
N ASP A 801 -7.68 1.63 19.96
CA ASP A 801 -6.97 2.81 20.47
C ASP A 801 -7.45 4.07 19.73
N ALA A 802 -6.83 5.22 19.99
CA ALA A 802 -7.23 6.49 19.36
C ALA A 802 -6.74 6.66 17.91
N VAL A 803 -6.05 5.66 17.35
CA VAL A 803 -5.39 5.67 16.03
C VAL A 803 -5.93 4.55 15.12
N GLY A 804 -6.47 3.47 15.69
CA GLY A 804 -7.20 2.43 14.96
C GLY A 804 -7.70 1.31 15.87
N ASN A 805 -7.91 0.12 15.30
CA ASN A 805 -7.93 -1.11 16.10
C ASN A 805 -6.66 -1.92 15.80
N GLY A 806 -6.13 -2.59 16.82
CA GLY A 806 -4.80 -3.20 16.75
C GLY A 806 -4.67 -4.47 15.90
N SER A 807 -5.75 -4.96 15.29
CA SER A 807 -5.76 -6.21 14.52
C SER A 807 -4.69 -6.28 13.42
N GLN A 808 -4.34 -5.16 12.79
CA GLN A 808 -3.43 -5.12 11.64
C GLN A 808 -1.93 -5.06 11.99
N ALA A 809 -1.56 -5.08 13.27
CA ALA A 809 -0.15 -5.00 13.68
C ALA A 809 0.70 -6.15 13.09
N VAL A 810 1.95 -5.87 12.72
CA VAL A 810 2.85 -6.93 12.20
C VAL A 810 3.27 -7.92 13.28
N ILE A 811 3.32 -7.49 14.55
CA ILE A 811 3.42 -8.37 15.71
C ILE A 811 2.29 -7.99 16.67
N GLN A 812 1.52 -8.98 17.12
CA GLN A 812 0.41 -8.77 18.06
C GLN A 812 0.93 -8.95 19.49
N VAL A 813 0.47 -8.13 20.43
CA VAL A 813 0.66 -8.38 21.87
C VAL A 813 -0.65 -8.88 22.49
N LEU A 814 -0.57 -10.00 23.20
CA LEU A 814 -1.68 -10.65 23.89
C LEU A 814 -1.46 -10.64 25.40
N ARG A 815 -2.56 -10.48 26.15
CA ARG A 815 -2.60 -10.56 27.63
C ARG A 815 -3.33 -11.83 28.09
N PRO A 816 -2.70 -13.03 28.04
CA PRO A 816 -3.33 -14.24 28.55
C PRO A 816 -3.54 -14.14 30.06
N ASN A 817 -4.80 -14.16 30.49
CA ASN A 817 -5.28 -13.98 31.87
C ASN A 817 -5.13 -12.53 32.38
N VAL A 818 -6.25 -11.82 32.56
CA VAL A 818 -6.33 -10.61 33.40
C VAL A 818 -7.25 -10.94 34.58
N THR A 819 -6.69 -11.01 35.79
CA THR A 819 -7.43 -11.39 37.01
C THR A 819 -7.71 -10.25 37.97
N GLU A 820 -6.96 -9.15 37.90
CA GLU A 820 -7.21 -7.91 38.66
C GLU A 820 -6.70 -6.70 37.87
N ILE A 821 -7.33 -5.55 38.06
CA ILE A 821 -6.86 -4.23 37.61
C ILE A 821 -6.75 -3.36 38.85
N ASP A 822 -5.57 -2.83 39.14
CA ASP A 822 -5.37 -1.86 40.22
C ASP A 822 -5.51 -0.41 39.70
N ASN A 823 -5.67 0.54 40.62
CA ASN A 823 -5.90 1.95 40.26
C ASN A 823 -4.67 2.65 39.64
N ASN A 824 -3.52 1.96 39.56
CA ASN A 824 -2.27 2.47 38.99
C ASN A 824 -1.89 1.78 37.67
N ASN A 825 -2.67 0.80 37.23
CA ASN A 825 -2.54 0.09 35.96
C ASN A 825 -1.18 -0.63 35.76
N GLN A 826 -0.53 -1.08 36.85
CA GLN A 826 0.79 -1.71 36.83
C GLN A 826 0.82 -3.10 37.50
N LYS A 827 0.12 -4.06 36.89
CA LYS A 827 0.65 -5.42 36.72
C LYS A 827 -0.03 -6.12 35.56
N VAL A 828 0.77 -6.70 34.66
CA VAL A 828 0.28 -7.54 33.57
C VAL A 828 0.73 -8.98 33.83
N SER A 829 -0.05 -9.93 33.33
CA SER A 829 0.34 -11.33 33.15
C SER A 829 1.50 -11.49 32.17
N GLU A 830 1.98 -12.72 31.99
CA GLU A 830 3.01 -13.06 30.99
C GLU A 830 2.58 -12.63 29.58
N LEU A 831 3.09 -11.49 29.14
CA LEU A 831 2.83 -10.94 27.81
C LEU A 831 3.31 -11.92 26.73
N SER A 832 2.41 -12.24 25.81
CA SER A 832 2.71 -13.13 24.69
C SER A 832 2.69 -12.36 23.38
N PHE A 833 3.68 -12.59 22.51
CA PHE A 833 3.80 -11.93 21.21
C PHE A 833 3.63 -12.94 20.07
N VAL A 834 2.98 -12.52 18.97
CA VAL A 834 2.74 -13.37 17.78
C VAL A 834 3.02 -12.57 16.50
N PRO A 835 3.90 -13.02 15.60
CA PRO A 835 4.12 -12.36 14.32
C PRO A 835 2.95 -12.67 13.36
N THR A 836 2.24 -11.66 12.86
CA THR A 836 1.27 -11.90 11.78
C THR A 836 2.01 -12.21 10.47
N PRO A 837 1.38 -12.85 9.47
CA PRO A 837 2.01 -13.13 8.19
C PRO A 837 2.55 -11.87 7.48
N SER A 838 2.06 -10.67 7.83
CA SER A 838 2.68 -9.41 7.41
C SER A 838 4.15 -9.28 7.84
N ALA A 839 4.54 -9.70 9.04
CA ALA A 839 5.95 -9.72 9.47
C ALA A 839 6.79 -10.68 8.63
N LYS A 840 6.22 -11.83 8.23
CA LYS A 840 6.86 -12.80 7.33
C LYS A 840 7.00 -12.25 5.90
N VAL A 841 6.04 -11.45 5.42
CA VAL A 841 6.20 -10.68 4.16
C VAL A 841 7.37 -9.69 4.26
N PHE A 842 7.51 -8.96 5.37
CA PHE A 842 8.67 -8.09 5.58
C PHE A 842 10.00 -8.87 5.63
N SER A 843 10.04 -10.08 6.20
CA SER A 843 11.25 -10.91 6.18
C SER A 843 11.67 -11.30 4.76
N VAL A 844 10.71 -11.58 3.86
CA VAL A 844 10.99 -11.77 2.43
C VAL A 844 11.53 -10.47 1.81
N PHE A 845 10.82 -9.35 1.91
CA PHE A 845 11.21 -8.11 1.23
C PHE A 845 12.57 -7.54 1.71
N ASN A 846 12.88 -7.60 3.00
CA ASN A 846 14.15 -7.08 3.54
C ASN A 846 15.37 -8.00 3.24
N ASN A 847 15.18 -9.30 3.02
CA ASN A 847 16.28 -10.22 2.72
C ASN A 847 16.43 -10.56 1.22
N MET A 848 15.36 -10.42 0.44
CA MET A 848 15.30 -10.81 -0.97
C MET A 848 15.08 -9.61 -1.93
N THR A 849 15.59 -8.44 -1.57
CA THR A 849 15.66 -7.26 -2.45
C THR A 849 17.10 -6.73 -2.54
N GLY A 850 17.55 -6.30 -3.72
CA GLY A 850 18.85 -5.67 -3.96
C GLY A 850 18.81 -4.13 -3.82
N ASP A 851 19.96 -3.45 -3.85
CA ASP A 851 20.06 -2.00 -3.65
C ASP A 851 19.72 -1.15 -4.89
N MET A 852 19.34 -1.78 -6.01
CA MET A 852 18.97 -1.10 -7.25
C MET A 852 17.76 -1.77 -7.89
N GLN A 853 16.65 -1.04 -8.03
CA GLN A 853 15.49 -1.48 -8.82
C GLN A 853 15.87 -1.50 -10.30
N ILE A 854 15.42 -2.53 -11.03
CA ILE A 854 15.73 -2.70 -12.46
C ILE A 854 14.47 -2.78 -13.32
N GLY A 855 14.65 -2.76 -14.65
CA GLY A 855 13.57 -2.97 -15.61
C GLY A 855 12.91 -4.34 -15.43
N LEU A 856 11.58 -4.34 -15.46
CA LEU A 856 10.72 -5.53 -15.48
C LEU A 856 9.47 -5.21 -16.29
N ASP A 857 9.02 -6.16 -17.11
CA ASP A 857 7.79 -6.12 -17.90
C ASP A 857 7.04 -7.45 -17.76
N ILE A 858 5.70 -7.40 -17.84
CA ILE A 858 4.82 -8.58 -17.75
C ILE A 858 3.74 -8.45 -18.85
N PRO A 859 4.07 -8.72 -20.13
CA PRO A 859 3.26 -8.32 -21.28
C PRO A 859 1.94 -9.10 -21.46
N ASP A 860 1.76 -10.21 -20.73
CA ASP A 860 0.60 -11.10 -20.74
C ASP A 860 0.03 -11.37 -19.34
N ASN A 861 0.24 -10.43 -18.41
CA ASN A 861 -0.49 -10.41 -17.15
C ASN A 861 -1.99 -10.22 -17.41
N ALA A 862 -2.82 -11.06 -16.80
CA ALA A 862 -4.28 -10.98 -16.92
C ALA A 862 -4.89 -10.40 -15.64
N GLY A 863 -5.95 -9.61 -15.76
CA GLY A 863 -6.81 -9.27 -14.64
C GLY A 863 -7.36 -10.52 -13.96
N TYR A 864 -7.23 -10.57 -12.63
CA TYR A 864 -7.83 -11.58 -11.77
C TYR A 864 -9.17 -11.09 -11.19
N TYR A 865 -9.22 -9.83 -10.75
CA TYR A 865 -10.44 -9.24 -10.20
C TYR A 865 -10.62 -7.79 -10.69
N THR A 866 -11.85 -7.41 -11.01
CA THR A 866 -12.18 -6.03 -11.43
C THR A 866 -13.02 -5.37 -10.35
N PHE A 867 -12.44 -4.42 -9.63
CA PHE A 867 -13.16 -3.62 -8.65
C PHE A 867 -13.78 -2.38 -9.32
N THR A 868 -15.10 -2.40 -9.54
CA THR A 868 -15.84 -1.28 -10.12
C THR A 868 -16.35 -0.34 -9.03
N ASN A 869 -15.88 0.90 -8.99
CA ASN A 869 -16.56 1.96 -8.23
C ASN A 869 -17.43 2.82 -9.15
N THR A 870 -18.75 2.79 -8.93
CA THR A 870 -19.72 3.66 -9.60
C THR A 870 -19.99 4.98 -8.85
N ASN A 871 -19.56 5.10 -7.59
CA ASN A 871 -19.92 6.21 -6.72
C ASN A 871 -18.88 7.36 -6.75
N SER A 872 -19.25 8.46 -7.39
CA SER A 872 -18.42 9.68 -7.55
C SER A 872 -18.18 10.48 -6.27
N GLN A 873 -18.82 10.12 -5.16
CA GLN A 873 -18.56 10.72 -3.85
C GLN A 873 -17.48 9.94 -3.05
N LYS A 874 -17.05 8.76 -3.51
CA LYS A 874 -16.29 7.77 -2.71
C LYS A 874 -14.91 7.41 -3.30
N GLY A 875 -14.28 8.37 -3.97
CA GLY A 875 -12.99 8.22 -4.67
C GLY A 875 -13.16 8.31 -6.18
N GLN A 876 -12.18 7.85 -6.96
CA GLN A 876 -12.32 7.82 -8.42
C GLN A 876 -13.35 6.78 -8.86
N VAL A 877 -14.07 7.10 -9.94
CA VAL A 877 -15.07 6.24 -10.59
C VAL A 877 -14.46 5.54 -11.79
N GLY A 878 -14.74 4.25 -11.92
CA GLY A 878 -14.19 3.40 -12.97
C GLY A 878 -13.93 1.98 -12.47
N ASP A 879 -13.28 1.22 -13.34
CA ASP A 879 -12.91 -0.18 -13.13
C ASP A 879 -11.41 -0.26 -12.78
N PHE A 880 -11.10 -0.94 -11.67
CA PHE A 880 -9.75 -1.06 -11.13
C PHE A 880 -9.32 -2.53 -11.11
N GLU A 881 -8.48 -2.90 -12.07
CA GLU A 881 -8.15 -4.29 -12.39
C GLU A 881 -6.96 -4.80 -11.56
N VAL A 882 -7.27 -5.62 -10.54
CA VAL A 882 -6.29 -6.39 -9.77
C VAL A 882 -5.68 -7.45 -10.69
N GLN A 883 -4.41 -7.25 -11.05
CA GLN A 883 -3.64 -8.18 -11.87
C GLN A 883 -3.42 -9.52 -11.17
N ALA A 884 -3.39 -10.63 -11.92
CA ALA A 884 -3.17 -11.98 -11.38
C ALA A 884 -1.81 -12.12 -10.67
N VAL A 885 -0.76 -11.47 -11.20
CA VAL A 885 0.51 -11.32 -10.48
C VAL A 885 0.96 -9.86 -10.38
N LYS A 886 1.77 -9.56 -9.38
CA LYS A 886 2.55 -8.30 -9.30
C LYS A 886 4.00 -8.63 -8.95
N ALA A 887 4.97 -7.93 -9.53
CA ALA A 887 6.38 -8.27 -9.35
C ALA A 887 7.32 -7.07 -9.21
N LEU A 888 8.39 -7.27 -8.44
CA LEU A 888 9.50 -6.33 -8.23
C LEU A 888 10.82 -7.00 -8.61
N ALA A 889 11.55 -6.39 -9.56
CA ALA A 889 12.91 -6.79 -9.88
C ALA A 889 13.94 -5.79 -9.33
N SER A 890 15.02 -6.32 -8.75
CA SER A 890 16.17 -5.55 -8.26
C SER A 890 17.48 -6.32 -8.43
N LYS A 891 18.61 -5.65 -8.20
CA LYS A 891 19.95 -6.26 -8.19
C LYS A 891 20.84 -5.69 -7.09
N ASP A 892 21.84 -6.46 -6.67
CA ASP A 892 22.85 -6.01 -5.69
C ASP A 892 24.16 -5.52 -6.33
N ARG A 893 25.02 -4.91 -5.50
CA ARG A 893 26.35 -4.39 -5.85
C ARG A 893 27.38 -5.42 -6.31
N ASP A 894 27.18 -6.71 -6.01
CA ASP A 894 28.07 -7.81 -6.43
C ASP A 894 27.53 -8.54 -7.69
N GLY A 895 26.28 -8.27 -8.07
CA GLY A 895 25.62 -8.68 -9.31
C GLY A 895 24.55 -9.76 -9.18
N SER A 896 24.07 -10.08 -7.97
CA SER A 896 22.89 -10.95 -7.83
C SER A 896 21.64 -10.21 -8.33
N LEU A 897 20.72 -10.93 -8.98
CA LEU A 897 19.38 -10.45 -9.31
C LEU A 897 18.38 -11.00 -8.28
N TYR A 898 17.34 -10.22 -8.03
CA TYR A 898 16.28 -10.51 -7.09
C TYR A 898 14.94 -10.22 -7.76
N ILE A 899 14.04 -11.20 -7.78
CA ILE A 899 12.72 -11.10 -8.41
C ILE A 899 11.68 -11.59 -7.39
N THR A 900 10.91 -10.67 -6.81
CA THR A 900 9.78 -10.98 -5.93
C THR A 900 8.50 -10.92 -6.75
N VAL A 901 7.69 -11.97 -6.70
CA VAL A 901 6.41 -12.11 -7.41
C VAL A 901 5.33 -12.46 -6.38
N VAL A 902 4.22 -11.73 -6.43
CA VAL A 902 3.02 -11.96 -5.63
C VAL A 902 1.97 -12.59 -6.53
N ASN A 903 1.40 -13.74 -6.16
CA ASN A 903 0.21 -14.29 -6.81
C ASN A 903 -1.02 -13.75 -6.08
N ASN A 904 -1.81 -12.93 -6.77
CA ASN A 904 -2.99 -12.29 -6.20
C ASN A 904 -4.22 -13.20 -6.25
N ARG A 905 -4.24 -14.25 -7.07
CA ARG A 905 -5.36 -15.20 -7.12
C ARG A 905 -5.52 -15.87 -5.75
N LYS A 906 -6.69 -15.72 -5.12
CA LYS A 906 -6.92 -16.22 -3.76
C LYS A 906 -6.81 -17.75 -3.69
N ASP A 907 -7.43 -18.45 -4.64
CA ASP A 907 -7.68 -19.89 -4.54
C ASP A 907 -6.97 -20.72 -5.64
N ASP A 908 -6.28 -20.06 -6.58
CA ASP A 908 -5.68 -20.69 -7.76
C ASP A 908 -4.15 -20.49 -7.84
N GLU A 909 -3.44 -21.53 -8.25
CA GLU A 909 -2.04 -21.44 -8.66
C GLU A 909 -1.86 -20.57 -9.93
N THR A 910 -0.67 -20.00 -10.09
CA THR A 910 -0.30 -19.25 -11.30
C THR A 910 1.06 -19.70 -11.81
N ALA A 911 1.13 -20.16 -13.06
CA ALA A 911 2.38 -20.50 -13.72
C ALA A 911 3.07 -19.23 -14.24
N VAL A 912 4.36 -19.06 -13.92
CA VAL A 912 5.19 -17.97 -14.43
C VAL A 912 6.45 -18.48 -15.12
N ASP A 913 6.92 -17.78 -16.13
CA ASP A 913 8.22 -18.00 -16.76
C ASP A 913 9.07 -16.73 -16.72
N ILE A 914 10.17 -16.77 -15.96
CA ILE A 914 11.02 -15.61 -15.68
C ILE A 914 12.25 -15.63 -16.60
N ALA A 915 12.28 -14.72 -17.56
CA ALA A 915 13.39 -14.52 -18.48
C ALA A 915 14.29 -13.35 -18.04
N VAL A 916 15.58 -13.42 -18.34
CA VAL A 916 16.56 -12.35 -18.05
C VAL A 916 17.25 -11.92 -19.34
N ASP A 917 17.20 -10.62 -19.63
CA ASP A 917 17.66 -10.06 -20.90
C ASP A 917 19.09 -10.49 -21.28
N GLY A 918 19.21 -11.20 -22.40
CA GLY A 918 20.48 -11.68 -22.93
C GLY A 918 21.20 -12.76 -22.11
N LYS A 919 20.53 -13.41 -21.15
CA LYS A 919 21.15 -14.38 -20.23
C LYS A 919 20.33 -15.66 -20.07
N SER A 920 20.96 -16.81 -20.36
CA SER A 920 20.40 -18.12 -19.99
C SER A 920 20.56 -18.39 -18.50
N LEU A 921 19.49 -18.87 -17.86
CA LEU A 921 19.47 -19.31 -16.47
C LEU A 921 19.79 -20.80 -16.30
N LYS A 922 20.17 -21.50 -17.38
CA LYS A 922 20.46 -22.94 -17.37
C LYS A 922 21.75 -23.23 -16.60
N GLY A 923 21.64 -23.97 -15.51
CA GLY A 923 22.73 -24.25 -14.57
C GLY A 923 22.88 -23.23 -13.45
N ALA A 924 22.01 -22.22 -13.34
CA ALA A 924 22.01 -21.28 -12.22
C ALA A 924 21.56 -21.97 -10.92
N GLU A 925 22.30 -21.78 -9.81
CA GLU A 925 21.80 -22.10 -8.47
C GLU A 925 20.83 -21.01 -8.02
N ILE A 926 19.53 -21.30 -8.05
CA ILE A 926 18.46 -20.40 -7.63
C ILE A 926 18.15 -20.62 -6.15
N GLU A 927 17.94 -19.53 -5.43
CA GLU A 927 17.41 -19.50 -4.06
C GLU A 927 15.97 -18.98 -4.10
N LYS A 928 14.99 -19.82 -3.74
CA LYS A 928 13.55 -19.50 -3.71
C LYS A 928 13.10 -19.38 -2.26
N TRP A 929 12.45 -18.27 -1.92
CA TRP A 929 11.73 -18.05 -0.67
C TRP A 929 10.24 -17.98 -1.01
N CYS A 930 9.38 -18.71 -0.31
CA CYS A 930 7.94 -18.80 -0.61
C CYS A 930 7.13 -18.67 0.67
N LEU A 931 6.18 -17.75 0.70
CA LEU A 931 5.20 -17.57 1.76
C LEU A 931 3.81 -17.85 1.19
N THR A 932 3.14 -18.88 1.70
CA THR A 932 1.82 -19.38 1.28
C THR A 932 1.16 -20.07 2.49
N SER A 933 -0.13 -20.38 2.42
CA SER A 933 -0.80 -21.29 3.38
C SER A 933 -1.81 -22.20 2.65
N GLU A 934 -2.70 -22.87 3.37
CA GLU A 934 -3.85 -23.56 2.80
C GLU A 934 -4.99 -22.57 2.48
N ASP A 935 -5.21 -21.56 3.33
CA ASP A 935 -6.23 -20.51 3.15
C ASP A 935 -5.64 -19.09 3.28
N ALA A 936 -6.09 -18.14 2.46
CA ALA A 936 -5.69 -16.73 2.55
C ALA A 936 -6.10 -16.07 3.90
N TYR A 937 -7.04 -16.66 4.63
CA TYR A 937 -7.46 -16.23 5.97
C TYR A 937 -6.64 -16.89 7.09
N ASP A 938 -5.66 -17.76 6.81
CA ASP A 938 -4.80 -18.36 7.82
C ASP A 938 -3.97 -17.34 8.62
N VAL A 939 -3.89 -17.56 9.94
CA VAL A 939 -3.24 -16.68 10.91
C VAL A 939 -2.25 -17.44 11.78
N ASN A 940 -1.19 -16.76 12.20
CA ASN A 940 -0.32 -17.24 13.28
C ASN A 940 -0.97 -17.03 14.65
N THR A 941 -0.63 -17.87 15.63
CA THR A 941 -1.20 -17.86 16.99
C THR A 941 -0.12 -18.07 18.04
N THR A 942 -0.44 -17.94 19.34
CA THR A 942 0.52 -18.29 20.41
C THR A 942 0.81 -19.78 20.52
N ALA A 943 -0.08 -20.65 20.00
CA ALA A 943 0.16 -22.08 19.93
C ALA A 943 1.08 -22.43 18.74
N ASN A 944 0.81 -21.83 17.57
CA ASN A 944 1.58 -21.99 16.34
C ASN A 944 1.98 -20.60 15.80
N PRO A 945 3.11 -20.01 16.27
CA PRO A 945 3.54 -18.67 15.84
C PRO A 945 4.13 -18.65 14.41
N ASP A 946 4.50 -19.82 13.90
CA ASP A 946 5.07 -20.04 12.56
C ASP A 946 4.18 -21.01 11.74
N TYR A 947 2.85 -20.90 11.87
CA TYR A 947 1.90 -21.69 11.06
C TYR A 947 1.96 -21.27 9.59
N VAL A 948 1.98 -19.96 9.36
CA VAL A 948 2.28 -19.31 8.09
C VAL A 948 3.69 -18.73 8.20
N ASP A 949 4.66 -19.39 7.56
CA ASP A 949 6.09 -19.03 7.56
C ASP A 949 6.72 -19.19 6.16
N VAL A 950 7.91 -18.63 5.97
CA VAL A 950 8.61 -18.59 4.68
C VAL A 950 9.44 -19.87 4.44
N GLU A 951 8.96 -20.73 3.54
CA GLU A 951 9.71 -21.87 3.01
C GLU A 951 10.94 -21.37 2.22
N LYS A 952 12.12 -21.94 2.47
CA LYS A 952 13.40 -21.46 1.91
C LYS A 952 14.15 -22.61 1.24
N THR A 953 14.10 -22.66 -0.09
CA THR A 953 14.65 -23.75 -0.92
C THR A 953 15.74 -23.28 -1.87
N LYS A 954 16.57 -24.23 -2.35
CA LYS A 954 17.61 -23.98 -3.37
C LYS A 954 17.65 -25.13 -4.38
N PHE A 955 17.79 -24.79 -5.66
CA PHE A 955 17.84 -25.76 -6.75
C PHE A 955 18.69 -25.24 -7.91
N THR A 956 19.20 -26.15 -8.75
CA THR A 956 19.83 -25.78 -10.01
C THR A 956 18.76 -25.72 -11.09
N ASN A 957 18.57 -24.56 -11.73
CA ASN A 957 17.61 -24.43 -12.82
C ASN A 957 18.07 -25.20 -14.06
N THR A 958 17.18 -25.98 -14.67
CA THR A 958 17.50 -26.83 -15.81
C THR A 958 17.20 -26.19 -17.16
N GLU A 959 16.39 -25.14 -17.22
CA GLU A 959 15.92 -24.52 -18.47
C GLU A 959 16.58 -23.16 -18.77
N GLU A 960 16.36 -22.64 -19.97
CA GLU A 960 16.95 -21.36 -20.41
C GLU A 960 16.37 -20.17 -19.63
N ASN A 961 15.07 -20.24 -19.31
CA ASN A 961 14.35 -19.32 -18.41
C ASN A 961 14.13 -20.02 -17.05
N LEU A 962 13.59 -19.29 -16.08
CA LEU A 962 13.20 -19.82 -14.77
C LEU A 962 11.67 -19.94 -14.70
N SER A 963 11.15 -21.12 -15.04
CA SER A 963 9.74 -21.44 -14.90
C SER A 963 9.41 -21.85 -13.47
N SER A 964 8.31 -21.34 -12.89
CA SER A 964 7.81 -21.76 -11.57
C SER A 964 6.29 -21.76 -11.55
N LEU A 965 5.71 -22.73 -10.86
CA LEU A 965 4.36 -22.62 -10.34
C LEU A 965 4.40 -21.78 -9.06
N LEU A 966 3.47 -20.83 -8.92
CA LEU A 966 3.24 -20.03 -7.73
C LEU A 966 1.99 -20.56 -7.04
N ALA A 967 2.07 -20.80 -5.73
CA ALA A 967 0.93 -21.21 -4.92
C ALA A 967 -0.16 -20.10 -4.89
N PRO A 968 -1.42 -20.42 -4.54
CA PRO A 968 -2.47 -19.41 -4.33
C PRO A 968 -2.04 -18.38 -3.28
N HIS A 969 -2.58 -17.15 -3.36
CA HIS A 969 -2.42 -16.09 -2.34
C HIS A 969 -0.99 -15.93 -1.77
N SER A 970 0.05 -16.05 -2.62
CA SER A 970 1.45 -16.25 -2.16
C SER A 970 2.42 -15.12 -2.50
N VAL A 971 3.48 -14.98 -1.70
CA VAL A 971 4.67 -14.16 -2.02
C VAL A 971 5.85 -15.09 -2.27
N THR A 972 6.36 -15.11 -3.50
CA THR A 972 7.53 -15.89 -3.89
C THR A 972 8.67 -14.98 -4.34
N ALA A 973 9.84 -15.08 -3.69
CA ALA A 973 11.04 -14.34 -4.09
C ALA A 973 12.14 -15.28 -4.58
N PHE A 974 12.72 -14.96 -5.74
CA PHE A 974 13.83 -15.67 -6.36
C PHE A 974 15.09 -14.82 -6.32
N ARG A 975 16.20 -15.41 -5.88
CA ARG A 975 17.53 -14.82 -5.92
C ARG A 975 18.41 -15.60 -6.89
N ILE A 976 18.89 -14.91 -7.92
CA ILE A 976 19.77 -15.43 -8.97
C ILE A 976 21.18 -14.89 -8.73
N PRO A 977 22.22 -15.71 -8.53
CA PRO A 977 23.57 -15.23 -8.29
C PRO A 977 24.20 -14.55 -9.53
N PRO A 978 25.26 -13.74 -9.35
CA PRO A 978 26.10 -13.32 -10.46
C PRO A 978 26.84 -14.52 -11.06
N GLU A 979 27.16 -14.45 -12.35
CA GLU A 979 28.07 -15.43 -12.97
C GLU A 979 29.50 -15.25 -12.44
N ILE A 980 30.20 -16.37 -12.35
CA ILE A 980 31.61 -16.41 -11.97
C ILE A 980 32.45 -15.95 -13.18
N VAL A 981 33.09 -14.78 -13.04
CA VAL A 981 33.97 -14.20 -14.08
C VAL A 981 35.29 -14.97 -14.17
N ILE A 982 35.69 -15.31 -15.40
CA ILE A 982 36.88 -16.09 -15.73
C ILE A 982 37.77 -15.34 -16.73
N LYS A 983 39.09 -15.45 -16.57
CA LYS A 983 40.06 -14.79 -17.44
C LYS A 983 41.27 -15.66 -17.75
N ALA A 984 41.56 -15.79 -19.04
CA ALA A 984 42.88 -16.16 -19.53
C ALA A 984 43.70 -14.90 -19.83
N ALA A 985 45.00 -14.95 -19.54
CA ALA A 985 45.99 -13.96 -19.96
C ALA A 985 47.26 -14.67 -20.45
N SER A 986 48.07 -14.03 -21.29
CA SER A 986 49.39 -14.55 -21.69
C SER A 986 50.55 -13.72 -21.12
N SER A 987 51.75 -14.29 -21.12
CA SER A 987 53.00 -13.53 -21.19
C SER A 987 53.34 -13.17 -22.64
N GLU A 988 54.41 -12.39 -22.84
CA GLU A 988 55.06 -12.27 -24.15
C GLU A 988 55.42 -13.67 -24.72
N GLY A 989 55.30 -13.85 -26.04
CA GLY A 989 55.62 -15.10 -26.72
C GLY A 989 54.45 -16.09 -26.91
N GLY A 990 53.20 -15.64 -26.74
CA GLY A 990 52.03 -16.49 -26.95
C GLY A 990 50.69 -15.83 -26.67
N LYS A 991 49.62 -16.54 -27.03
CA LYS A 991 48.22 -16.17 -26.80
C LYS A 991 47.57 -17.09 -25.77
N ALA A 992 46.51 -16.59 -25.15
CA ALA A 992 45.73 -17.30 -24.16
C ALA A 992 44.24 -16.99 -24.37
N ALA A 993 43.40 -18.03 -24.31
CA ALA A 993 41.95 -17.93 -24.36
C ALA A 993 41.32 -18.86 -23.31
N VAL A 994 40.01 -18.72 -23.12
CA VAL A 994 39.19 -19.60 -22.31
C VAL A 994 37.83 -19.76 -23.00
N SER A 995 37.20 -20.93 -22.88
CA SER A 995 35.95 -21.25 -23.56
C SER A 995 34.81 -20.28 -23.23
N HIS A 996 34.76 -19.80 -21.98
CA HIS A 996 33.74 -18.86 -21.48
C HIS A 996 34.40 -17.80 -20.58
N THR A 997 33.97 -16.54 -20.69
CA THR A 997 34.46 -15.42 -19.85
C THR A 997 33.66 -15.21 -18.57
N SER A 998 32.47 -15.80 -18.49
CA SER A 998 31.62 -15.90 -17.31
C SER A 998 30.78 -17.18 -17.42
N VAL A 999 30.49 -17.82 -16.29
CA VAL A 999 29.73 -19.09 -16.19
C VAL A 999 29.01 -19.21 -14.85
N TRP A 1000 28.08 -20.15 -14.75
CA TRP A 1000 27.54 -20.62 -13.48
C TRP A 1000 28.53 -21.48 -12.68
N THR A 1001 28.36 -21.54 -11.36
CA THR A 1001 29.15 -22.44 -10.50
C THR A 1001 28.95 -23.90 -10.92
N GLY A 1002 29.99 -24.72 -10.77
CA GLY A 1002 30.01 -26.11 -11.23
C GLY A 1002 30.30 -26.30 -12.74
N THR A 1003 30.31 -25.24 -13.54
CA THR A 1003 30.60 -25.34 -14.99
C THR A 1003 32.05 -25.75 -15.25
N GLU A 1004 32.29 -26.70 -16.15
CA GLU A 1004 33.63 -26.97 -16.69
C GLU A 1004 34.01 -25.92 -17.74
N VAL A 1005 35.21 -25.35 -17.64
CA VAL A 1005 35.77 -24.50 -18.69
C VAL A 1005 37.11 -25.04 -19.18
N THR A 1006 37.44 -24.74 -20.44
CA THR A 1006 38.74 -25.07 -21.03
C THR A 1006 39.53 -23.79 -21.30
N PHE A 1007 40.70 -23.66 -20.68
CA PHE A 1007 41.73 -22.67 -20.98
C PHE A 1007 42.61 -23.18 -22.13
N THR A 1008 42.86 -22.38 -23.16
CA THR A 1008 43.68 -22.77 -24.32
C THR A 1008 44.82 -21.79 -24.61
N ALA A 1009 46.03 -22.32 -24.78
CA ALA A 1009 47.26 -21.57 -24.99
C ALA A 1009 47.88 -21.87 -26.36
N GLU A 1010 48.42 -20.85 -27.01
CA GLU A 1010 49.10 -20.95 -28.30
C GLU A 1010 50.47 -20.26 -28.17
N ALA A 1011 51.57 -21.00 -28.37
CA ALA A 1011 52.92 -20.43 -28.35
C ALA A 1011 53.28 -19.80 -29.70
N GLU A 1012 53.87 -18.61 -29.69
CA GLU A 1012 54.37 -17.97 -30.90
C GLU A 1012 55.67 -18.64 -31.39
N GLU A 1013 56.01 -18.43 -32.67
CA GLU A 1013 57.22 -19.01 -33.24
C GLU A 1013 58.47 -18.54 -32.49
N GLY A 1014 59.37 -19.47 -32.19
CA GLY A 1014 60.53 -19.22 -31.33
C GLY A 1014 60.24 -19.21 -29.82
N TYR A 1015 59.03 -19.57 -29.37
CA TYR A 1015 58.70 -19.75 -27.95
C TYR A 1015 58.23 -21.18 -27.62
N ASP A 1016 58.41 -21.56 -26.35
CA ASP A 1016 57.81 -22.72 -25.71
C ASP A 1016 56.76 -22.27 -24.68
N PHE A 1017 55.65 -22.98 -24.61
CA PHE A 1017 54.76 -22.92 -23.45
C PHE A 1017 55.44 -23.51 -22.20
N LYS A 1018 55.13 -22.97 -21.02
CA LYS A 1018 55.63 -23.41 -19.71
C LYS A 1018 54.53 -23.60 -18.66
N GLY A 1019 53.27 -23.63 -19.09
CA GLY A 1019 52.11 -23.92 -18.25
C GLY A 1019 51.20 -22.73 -17.97
N TRP A 1020 50.06 -23.05 -17.36
CA TRP A 1020 49.08 -22.14 -16.79
C TRP A 1020 49.42 -21.84 -15.33
N TYR A 1021 49.38 -20.56 -14.95
CA TYR A 1021 49.75 -20.11 -13.62
C TYR A 1021 48.64 -19.31 -12.95
N ARG A 1022 48.32 -19.64 -11.70
CA ARG A 1022 47.49 -18.85 -10.80
C ARG A 1022 48.40 -17.99 -9.93
N GLY A 1023 48.69 -16.77 -10.39
CA GLY A 1023 49.74 -15.95 -9.79
C GLY A 1023 51.13 -16.50 -10.10
N GLU A 1024 51.81 -17.12 -9.12
CA GLU A 1024 53.09 -17.84 -9.31
C GLU A 1024 52.95 -19.37 -9.23
N GLU A 1025 51.76 -19.87 -8.90
CA GLU A 1025 51.47 -21.30 -8.75
C GLU A 1025 51.17 -21.92 -10.13
N LEU A 1026 51.95 -22.93 -10.54
CA LEU A 1026 51.71 -23.72 -11.75
C LEU A 1026 50.50 -24.65 -11.53
N VAL A 1027 49.40 -24.44 -12.27
CA VAL A 1027 48.18 -25.24 -12.15
C VAL A 1027 48.01 -26.30 -13.24
N SER A 1028 48.69 -26.14 -14.39
CA SER A 1028 48.75 -27.16 -15.45
C SER A 1028 49.92 -26.91 -16.40
N VAL A 1029 50.51 -27.98 -16.94
CA VAL A 1029 51.49 -27.92 -18.03
C VAL A 1029 50.87 -28.10 -19.42
N GLU A 1030 49.60 -28.46 -19.50
CA GLU A 1030 48.89 -28.74 -20.76
C GLU A 1030 48.45 -27.46 -21.47
N LEU A 1031 48.61 -27.44 -22.80
CA LEU A 1031 48.17 -26.32 -23.66
C LEU A 1031 46.66 -26.08 -23.55
N ALA A 1032 45.88 -27.16 -23.40
CA ALA A 1032 44.47 -27.13 -23.06
C ALA A 1032 44.28 -27.63 -21.62
N TYR A 1033 43.82 -26.75 -20.72
CA TYR A 1033 43.57 -27.09 -19.32
C TYR A 1033 42.08 -26.97 -19.00
N LYS A 1034 41.49 -28.06 -18.51
CA LYS A 1034 40.09 -28.14 -18.05
C LYS A 1034 40.00 -27.99 -16.53
N CYS A 1035 39.04 -27.22 -16.06
CA CYS A 1035 38.69 -27.17 -14.63
C CYS A 1035 37.20 -26.86 -14.42
N ILE A 1036 36.64 -27.44 -13.35
CA ILE A 1036 35.33 -27.05 -12.80
C ILE A 1036 35.48 -25.74 -12.04
N VAL A 1037 34.52 -24.83 -12.21
CA VAL A 1037 34.57 -23.46 -11.70
C VAL A 1037 33.68 -23.30 -10.47
N THR A 1038 34.29 -23.03 -9.32
CA THR A 1038 33.59 -22.76 -8.04
C THR A 1038 33.90 -21.39 -7.45
N GLU A 1039 34.86 -20.66 -8.03
CA GLU A 1039 35.25 -19.30 -7.66
C GLU A 1039 35.87 -18.58 -8.88
N ALA A 1040 36.04 -17.26 -8.81
CA ALA A 1040 36.56 -16.46 -9.93
C ALA A 1040 38.01 -16.82 -10.29
N VAL A 1041 38.22 -17.39 -11.48
CA VAL A 1041 39.52 -17.90 -11.94
C VAL A 1041 40.21 -16.91 -12.90
N GLU A 1042 41.44 -16.51 -12.59
CA GLU A 1042 42.33 -15.74 -13.47
C GLU A 1042 43.66 -16.49 -13.63
N LEU A 1043 43.90 -17.08 -14.81
CA LEU A 1043 45.11 -17.85 -15.13
C LEU A 1043 45.96 -17.14 -16.18
N GLN A 1044 47.29 -17.21 -16.01
CA GLN A 1044 48.25 -16.76 -17.01
C GLN A 1044 48.95 -17.94 -17.70
N ALA A 1045 48.80 -18.06 -19.02
CA ALA A 1045 49.67 -18.86 -19.86
C ALA A 1045 51.05 -18.21 -19.91
N ARG A 1046 52.09 -18.92 -19.45
CA ARG A 1046 53.47 -18.42 -19.50
C ARG A 1046 54.26 -19.11 -20.60
N PHE A 1047 55.05 -18.31 -21.31
CA PHE A 1047 55.90 -18.74 -22.42
C PHE A 1047 57.36 -18.32 -22.15
N VAL A 1048 58.32 -19.07 -22.69
CA VAL A 1048 59.75 -18.69 -22.69
C VAL A 1048 60.32 -18.83 -24.08
N LYS A 1049 61.26 -17.95 -24.44
CA LYS A 1049 61.90 -18.00 -25.75
C LYS A 1049 62.76 -19.27 -25.86
N LYS A 1050 62.61 -20.01 -26.96
CA LYS A 1050 63.44 -21.18 -27.28
C LYS A 1050 64.89 -20.72 -27.34
N SER A 1051 65.74 -21.30 -26.50
CA SER A 1051 67.18 -21.02 -26.55
C SER A 1051 67.74 -21.53 -27.86
N ALA A 1052 68.52 -20.72 -28.55
CA ALA A 1052 69.28 -21.19 -29.71
C ALA A 1052 70.26 -22.27 -29.25
N THR A 1053 70.17 -23.47 -29.83
CA THR A 1053 71.10 -24.58 -29.55
C THR A 1053 72.41 -24.37 -30.27
N VAL A 1054 73.34 -23.68 -29.60
CA VAL A 1054 74.76 -23.67 -29.95
C VAL A 1054 75.38 -25.02 -29.51
N PRO A 1055 76.29 -25.63 -30.30
CA PRO A 1055 76.99 -26.85 -29.90
C PRO A 1055 77.83 -26.69 -28.61
N PRO A 1056 78.19 -27.78 -27.92
CA PRO A 1056 78.87 -27.69 -26.63
C PRO A 1056 80.36 -27.34 -26.76
N GLU A 1057 80.80 -26.34 -26.01
CA GLU A 1057 82.21 -26.15 -25.62
C GLU A 1057 82.35 -26.14 -24.09
N ASN A 1058 83.51 -26.60 -23.60
CA ASN A 1058 83.71 -27.03 -22.22
C ASN A 1058 85.21 -27.01 -21.86
N PRO A 1059 85.64 -26.60 -20.65
CA PRO A 1059 85.07 -25.64 -19.69
C PRO A 1059 86.00 -24.42 -19.43
N GLY A 1060 85.52 -23.36 -18.77
CA GLY A 1060 86.34 -22.14 -18.54
C GLY A 1060 85.83 -21.13 -17.51
N THR A 1061 85.69 -21.56 -16.25
CA THR A 1061 85.61 -20.76 -14.99
C THR A 1061 85.37 -19.23 -15.01
N ASN A 1062 84.29 -18.83 -14.32
CA ASN A 1062 84.06 -17.59 -13.53
C ASN A 1062 85.33 -16.99 -12.84
N PRO A 1063 85.36 -15.71 -12.37
CA PRO A 1063 84.20 -14.80 -12.15
C PRO A 1063 84.38 -13.30 -12.52
N GLY A 1064 83.25 -12.56 -12.63
CA GLY A 1064 83.27 -11.08 -12.70
C GLY A 1064 81.91 -10.36 -12.69
N LYS A 1065 81.67 -9.54 -11.65
CA LYS A 1065 80.83 -8.31 -11.66
C LYS A 1065 81.78 -7.10 -11.92
N PRO A 1066 81.37 -5.86 -12.33
CA PRO A 1066 80.14 -5.15 -11.90
C PRO A 1066 79.44 -4.16 -12.90
N GLU A 1067 78.27 -3.65 -12.46
CA GLU A 1067 77.61 -2.31 -12.58
C GLU A 1067 77.74 -1.30 -13.78
N GLN A 1068 76.56 -0.84 -14.26
CA GLN A 1068 76.18 0.53 -14.77
C GLN A 1068 76.81 1.12 -16.09
N PRO A 1069 76.36 2.27 -16.68
CA PRO A 1069 75.30 3.28 -16.35
C PRO A 1069 74.25 3.60 -17.49
N GLU A 1070 73.80 4.87 -17.69
CA GLU A 1070 72.63 5.34 -18.52
C GLU A 1070 72.93 6.18 -19.83
N ARG A 1071 71.87 6.48 -20.63
CA ARG A 1071 71.62 7.61 -21.61
C ARG A 1071 72.33 7.58 -23.00
N PRO A 1072 71.99 8.43 -24.03
CA PRO A 1072 70.97 9.51 -24.25
C PRO A 1072 70.03 9.23 -25.50
N GLY A 1073 69.27 10.14 -26.18
CA GLY A 1073 68.67 11.46 -25.85
C GLY A 1073 68.31 12.45 -27.03
N GLN A 1074 67.01 12.74 -27.26
CA GLN A 1074 66.35 13.93 -27.91
C GLN A 1074 66.31 14.19 -29.45
N SER A 1075 65.26 14.96 -29.89
CA SER A 1075 64.93 15.60 -31.20
C SER A 1075 64.22 14.79 -32.33
N GLU A 1076 63.77 15.36 -33.48
CA GLU A 1076 62.63 16.30 -33.80
C GLU A 1076 62.44 16.39 -35.37
N VAL A 1077 61.54 17.08 -36.14
CA VAL A 1077 60.39 18.05 -36.06
C VAL A 1077 59.46 17.87 -37.33
N LYS A 1078 58.13 18.15 -37.33
CA LYS A 1078 57.33 18.68 -38.51
C LYS A 1078 55.83 19.05 -38.25
N PRO A 1079 55.23 20.07 -38.93
CA PRO A 1079 53.77 20.42 -38.94
C PRO A 1079 53.14 20.46 -40.39
N PRO A 1080 51.89 20.95 -40.68
CA PRO A 1080 50.67 21.27 -39.89
C PRO A 1080 49.28 20.72 -40.41
N GLU A 1081 48.24 20.88 -39.57
CA GLU A 1081 46.76 21.10 -39.76
C GLU A 1081 45.91 20.73 -41.01
N ASN A 1082 44.67 20.24 -40.76
CA ASN A 1082 43.41 20.97 -41.09
C ASN A 1082 42.17 20.48 -40.23
N VAL A 1083 41.03 21.20 -40.26
CA VAL A 1083 40.00 21.27 -39.18
C VAL A 1083 38.82 20.27 -39.20
N SER A 1084 38.18 20.09 -38.04
CA SER A 1084 36.71 19.90 -37.88
C SER A 1084 36.19 20.48 -36.54
N PRO A 1085 34.91 20.89 -36.43
CA PRO A 1085 34.37 21.75 -35.35
C PRO A 1085 34.11 21.04 -33.98
N PRO A 1086 33.85 21.79 -32.88
CA PRO A 1086 34.19 21.34 -31.52
C PRO A 1086 33.15 20.47 -30.81
N ALA A 1087 33.64 19.50 -30.04
CA ALA A 1087 32.87 18.78 -29.03
C ALA A 1087 32.83 19.55 -27.69
N LYS A 1088 31.72 19.42 -26.94
CA LYS A 1088 31.58 19.97 -25.57
C LYS A 1088 32.65 19.38 -24.64
N PRO A 1089 33.19 20.16 -23.67
CA PRO A 1089 34.23 19.67 -22.77
C PRO A 1089 33.71 18.52 -21.88
N PRO A 1090 34.39 17.37 -21.81
CA PRO A 1090 33.92 16.22 -21.03
C PRO A 1090 34.04 16.48 -19.53
N VAL A 1091 33.00 16.12 -18.77
CA VAL A 1091 33.00 16.18 -17.30
C VAL A 1091 34.04 15.21 -16.75
N VAL A 1092 35.08 15.72 -16.11
CA VAL A 1092 36.20 14.92 -15.58
C VAL A 1092 35.77 14.18 -14.30
N LYS A 1093 35.08 13.05 -14.47
CA LYS A 1093 34.71 12.13 -13.37
C LYS A 1093 35.99 11.52 -12.77
N ALA A 1094 36.19 11.72 -11.46
CA ALA A 1094 37.41 11.27 -10.78
C ALA A 1094 37.46 9.74 -10.68
N ALA A 1095 38.60 9.13 -11.03
CA ALA A 1095 38.75 7.67 -11.00
C ALA A 1095 39.15 7.14 -9.61
N ALA A 1096 38.63 5.96 -9.23
CA ALA A 1096 38.91 5.36 -7.94
C ALA A 1096 40.40 4.96 -7.77
N PRO A 1097 41.03 5.19 -6.60
CA PRO A 1097 42.40 4.75 -6.32
C PRO A 1097 42.57 3.23 -6.46
N LYS A 1098 43.39 2.79 -7.43
CA LYS A 1098 43.69 1.37 -7.68
C LYS A 1098 44.90 0.89 -6.87
N SER A 1099 44.96 -0.43 -6.63
CA SER A 1099 46.05 -1.12 -5.91
C SER A 1099 46.33 -0.54 -4.50
N VAL A 1100 45.27 -0.22 -3.74
CA VAL A 1100 45.41 0.16 -2.33
C VAL A 1100 45.98 -1.02 -1.53
N LYS A 1101 46.87 -0.75 -0.58
CA LYS A 1101 47.44 -1.73 0.37
C LYS A 1101 47.55 -1.10 1.76
N ALA A 1102 47.33 -1.90 2.81
CA ALA A 1102 47.52 -1.52 4.21
C ALA A 1102 48.62 -2.38 4.87
N LYS A 1103 49.64 -1.75 5.46
CA LYS A 1103 50.75 -2.43 6.16
C LYS A 1103 50.91 -1.90 7.58
N LYS A 1104 50.96 -2.80 8.58
CA LYS A 1104 51.28 -2.48 9.97
C LYS A 1104 52.70 -1.93 10.08
N THR A 1105 52.89 -0.91 10.91
CA THR A 1105 54.20 -0.32 11.26
C THR A 1105 54.21 0.04 12.75
N SER A 1106 55.39 0.21 13.35
CA SER A 1106 55.52 0.63 14.76
C SER A 1106 54.77 1.93 15.09
N LYS A 1107 54.60 2.84 14.12
CA LYS A 1107 53.94 4.14 14.30
C LYS A 1107 52.46 4.17 13.87
N GLY A 1108 51.88 3.05 13.42
CA GLY A 1108 50.49 2.99 12.94
C GLY A 1108 50.30 2.15 11.68
N ILE A 1109 49.15 2.28 11.00
CA ILE A 1109 48.87 1.56 9.74
C ILE A 1109 49.20 2.46 8.54
N LYS A 1110 50.14 1.99 7.71
CA LYS A 1110 50.60 2.67 6.50
C LYS A 1110 49.74 2.25 5.31
N LEU A 1111 49.11 3.22 4.65
CA LEU A 1111 48.33 3.03 3.42
C LEU A 1111 49.15 3.49 2.20
N THR A 1112 49.06 2.76 1.09
CA THR A 1112 49.68 3.12 -0.20
C THR A 1112 48.79 2.72 -1.38
N TRP A 1113 48.80 3.48 -2.47
CA TRP A 1113 47.98 3.25 -3.67
C TRP A 1113 48.71 3.67 -4.98
N LYS A 1114 48.16 3.34 -6.16
CA LYS A 1114 48.64 3.89 -7.44
C LYS A 1114 48.13 5.33 -7.62
N LYS A 1115 48.95 6.22 -8.19
CA LYS A 1115 48.57 7.61 -8.52
C LYS A 1115 47.39 7.60 -9.51
N VAL A 1116 46.34 8.37 -9.21
CA VAL A 1116 45.24 8.63 -10.16
C VAL A 1116 45.62 9.77 -11.10
N LYS A 1117 45.38 9.60 -12.41
CA LYS A 1117 45.59 10.66 -13.42
C LYS A 1117 44.54 11.77 -13.20
N GLY A 1118 44.96 13.04 -13.21
CA GLY A 1118 44.07 14.20 -13.02
C GLY A 1118 43.67 14.53 -11.58
N ALA A 1119 43.86 13.64 -10.60
CA ALA A 1119 43.44 13.90 -9.22
C ALA A 1119 44.16 15.12 -8.59
N SER A 1120 43.38 16.03 -7.99
CA SER A 1120 43.85 17.11 -7.14
C SER A 1120 44.22 16.62 -5.74
N GLY A 1121 43.55 15.57 -5.25
CA GLY A 1121 43.81 15.00 -3.93
C GLY A 1121 43.13 13.65 -3.68
N TYR A 1122 43.16 13.21 -2.42
CA TYR A 1122 42.52 11.98 -1.94
C TYR A 1122 41.85 12.20 -0.58
N VAL A 1123 40.77 11.47 -0.29
CA VAL A 1123 40.13 11.40 1.04
C VAL A 1123 40.16 9.96 1.53
N ILE A 1124 40.58 9.76 2.78
CA ILE A 1124 40.81 8.45 3.39
C ILE A 1124 39.79 8.25 4.52
N TYR A 1125 39.14 7.09 4.49
CA TYR A 1125 38.10 6.69 5.44
C TYR A 1125 38.51 5.41 6.17
N ARG A 1126 38.06 5.24 7.42
CA ARG A 1126 38.32 4.06 8.26
C ARG A 1126 37.06 3.60 8.98
N SER A 1127 36.84 2.29 9.04
CA SER A 1127 35.90 1.65 9.96
C SER A 1127 36.60 0.58 10.83
N TYR A 1128 35.97 0.21 11.94
CA TYR A 1128 36.26 -1.02 12.69
C TYR A 1128 35.21 -2.13 12.43
N LYS A 1129 33.98 -1.79 11.98
CA LYS A 1129 32.97 -2.72 11.45
C LYS A 1129 33.32 -3.04 9.96
N LYS A 1130 33.09 -4.26 9.45
CA LYS A 1130 33.58 -4.73 8.10
C LYS A 1130 32.90 -4.01 6.92
N ALA A 1131 31.59 -3.80 7.03
CA ALA A 1131 30.72 -3.25 5.97
C ALA A 1131 30.35 -1.77 6.18
N LYS A 1132 29.70 -1.42 7.30
CA LYS A 1132 29.28 -0.05 7.68
C LYS A 1132 30.30 0.72 8.56
N GLY A 1133 30.01 1.98 8.90
CA GLY A 1133 30.78 2.80 9.88
C GLY A 1133 32.09 3.48 9.39
N TYR A 1134 32.18 3.92 8.12
CA TYR A 1134 33.43 4.47 7.55
C TYR A 1134 33.62 5.97 7.79
N LYS A 1135 34.17 6.35 8.95
CA LYS A 1135 34.49 7.76 9.28
C LYS A 1135 35.68 8.32 8.49
N LYS A 1136 35.61 9.60 8.14
CA LYS A 1136 36.60 10.40 7.36
C LYS A 1136 37.84 10.72 8.22
N ILE A 1137 39.00 10.11 7.96
CA ILE A 1137 40.20 10.26 8.82
C ILE A 1137 41.32 11.14 8.25
N ALA A 1138 41.32 11.46 6.95
CA ALA A 1138 42.27 12.43 6.37
C ALA A 1138 41.89 12.90 4.96
N THR A 1139 42.12 14.18 4.68
CA THR A 1139 42.09 14.76 3.33
C THR A 1139 43.50 15.17 2.88
N ILE A 1140 43.98 14.56 1.79
CA ILE A 1140 45.29 14.80 1.19
C ILE A 1140 45.14 15.79 0.04
N LYS A 1141 45.48 17.07 0.29
CA LYS A 1141 45.41 18.19 -0.66
C LYS A 1141 46.50 18.18 -1.77
N LYS A 1142 47.09 17.02 -2.09
CA LYS A 1142 48.16 16.87 -3.10
C LYS A 1142 48.07 15.53 -3.83
N GLY A 1143 47.45 15.50 -5.00
CA GLY A 1143 47.14 14.27 -5.77
C GLY A 1143 48.34 13.45 -6.26
N THR A 1144 49.57 13.96 -6.15
CA THR A 1144 50.80 13.17 -6.36
C THR A 1144 51.21 12.34 -5.13
N LYS A 1145 50.66 12.60 -3.93
CA LYS A 1145 50.95 11.87 -2.70
C LYS A 1145 50.19 10.55 -2.65
N LYS A 1146 50.92 9.45 -2.85
CA LYS A 1146 50.43 8.06 -2.98
C LYS A 1146 50.44 7.24 -1.67
N LEU A 1147 50.47 7.91 -0.51
CA LEU A 1147 50.82 7.31 0.78
C LEU A 1147 50.23 8.09 1.97
N TYR A 1148 49.75 7.36 2.97
CA TYR A 1148 49.31 7.88 4.28
C TYR A 1148 49.78 6.97 5.43
N LEU A 1149 49.77 7.49 6.67
CA LEU A 1149 50.06 6.75 7.89
C LEU A 1149 49.01 7.11 8.95
N ASP A 1150 48.09 6.18 9.22
CA ASP A 1150 47.13 6.31 10.31
C ASP A 1150 47.81 6.03 11.64
N LYS A 1151 48.15 7.12 12.35
CA LYS A 1151 48.67 7.08 13.72
C LYS A 1151 47.58 6.87 14.80
N LYS A 1152 46.28 7.06 14.46
CA LYS A 1152 45.13 7.08 15.38
C LYS A 1152 44.32 5.76 15.44
N ALA A 1153 44.62 4.76 14.62
CA ALA A 1153 43.98 3.43 14.70
C ALA A 1153 44.06 2.79 16.11
N LYS A 1154 43.01 2.14 16.63
CA LYS A 1154 43.04 1.46 17.95
C LYS A 1154 43.97 0.22 17.87
N LYS A 1155 44.96 0.09 18.77
CA LYS A 1155 45.91 -1.06 18.83
C LYS A 1155 45.14 -2.38 18.93
N GLY A 1156 45.58 -3.45 18.26
CA GLY A 1156 44.97 -4.77 18.39
C GLY A 1156 43.59 -4.96 17.73
N LYS A 1157 42.85 -3.89 17.39
CA LYS A 1157 41.62 -3.99 16.58
C LYS A 1157 41.96 -4.04 15.08
N VAL A 1158 41.09 -4.65 14.28
CA VAL A 1158 41.18 -4.65 12.81
C VAL A 1158 40.61 -3.34 12.28
N CYS A 1159 41.41 -2.61 11.50
CA CYS A 1159 40.99 -1.39 10.84
C CYS A 1159 40.74 -1.70 9.36
N TYR A 1160 39.56 -1.32 8.86
CA TYR A 1160 39.20 -1.37 7.44
C TYR A 1160 39.30 0.03 6.84
N TYR A 1161 39.77 0.15 5.60
CA TYR A 1161 39.98 1.43 4.93
C TYR A 1161 39.44 1.45 3.50
N LYS A 1162 38.88 2.60 3.11
CA LYS A 1162 38.48 2.96 1.74
C LYS A 1162 39.08 4.34 1.41
N ILE A 1163 39.41 4.61 0.14
CA ILE A 1163 40.00 5.89 -0.31
C ILE A 1163 39.24 6.39 -1.53
N LYS A 1164 38.78 7.66 -1.51
CA LYS A 1164 38.30 8.39 -2.70
C LYS A 1164 39.46 9.23 -3.26
N SER A 1165 39.54 9.41 -4.58
CA SER A 1165 40.27 10.54 -5.18
C SER A 1165 39.31 11.72 -5.39
N TYR A 1166 39.83 12.92 -5.63
CA TYR A 1166 39.02 14.04 -6.08
C TYR A 1166 39.75 14.95 -7.06
N VAL A 1167 38.97 15.65 -7.89
CA VAL A 1167 39.41 16.71 -8.79
C VAL A 1167 38.72 18.01 -8.36
N LYS A 1168 39.44 19.12 -8.32
CA LYS A 1168 38.89 20.45 -8.05
C LYS A 1168 38.93 21.31 -9.32
N LEU A 1169 37.78 21.83 -9.73
CA LEU A 1169 37.58 22.68 -10.90
C LEU A 1169 36.93 23.99 -10.43
N GLY A 1170 37.73 25.05 -10.28
CA GLY A 1170 37.28 26.30 -9.66
C GLY A 1170 36.85 26.08 -8.21
N LYS A 1171 35.61 26.47 -7.86
CA LYS A 1171 35.00 26.17 -6.55
C LYS A 1171 34.56 24.70 -6.42
N LYS A 1172 34.10 24.05 -7.50
CA LYS A 1172 33.47 22.72 -7.48
C LYS A 1172 34.51 21.60 -7.29
N THR A 1173 34.19 20.61 -6.47
CA THR A 1173 35.02 19.42 -6.22
C THR A 1173 34.24 18.16 -6.59
N THR A 1174 34.82 17.31 -7.44
CA THR A 1174 34.22 16.03 -7.84
C THR A 1174 35.01 14.87 -7.24
N TYR A 1175 34.31 13.97 -6.55
CA TYR A 1175 34.90 12.79 -5.90
C TYR A 1175 34.79 11.54 -6.78
N SER A 1176 35.69 10.58 -6.56
CA SER A 1176 35.58 9.25 -7.15
C SER A 1176 34.68 8.33 -6.32
N PRO A 1177 34.23 7.19 -6.90
CA PRO A 1177 33.85 6.03 -6.10
C PRO A 1177 34.98 5.62 -5.13
N TYR A 1178 34.63 4.88 -4.09
CA TYR A 1178 35.62 4.34 -3.16
C TYR A 1178 36.56 3.34 -3.85
N SER A 1179 37.82 3.30 -3.42
CA SER A 1179 38.72 2.18 -3.72
C SER A 1179 38.18 0.86 -3.18
N LYS A 1180 38.63 -0.28 -3.72
CA LYS A 1180 38.47 -1.59 -3.04
C LYS A 1180 38.95 -1.47 -1.58
N ARG A 1181 38.15 -2.03 -0.67
CA ARG A 1181 38.38 -2.09 0.78
C ARG A 1181 39.67 -2.86 1.08
N VAL A 1182 40.50 -2.35 1.99
CA VAL A 1182 41.66 -3.07 2.55
C VAL A 1182 41.58 -3.08 4.07
N SER A 1183 42.19 -4.07 4.73
CA SER A 1183 42.21 -4.14 6.20
C SER A 1183 43.59 -4.47 6.77
N ARG A 1184 43.82 -4.09 8.03
CA ARG A 1184 44.94 -4.57 8.84
C ARG A 1184 44.65 -4.42 10.35
N LYS A 1185 45.07 -5.39 11.16
CA LYS A 1185 45.15 -5.28 12.62
C LYS A 1185 46.30 -4.31 12.99
N ARG A 1186 46.09 -3.32 13.87
CA ARG A 1186 47.16 -2.39 14.29
C ARG A 1186 48.19 -3.06 15.17
#